data_AF-A0A2R6QE14-F1
#
_entry.id   AF-A0A2R6QE14-F1
#
_cell.length_a   1.000
_cell.length_b   1.000
_cell.length_c   1.000
_cell.angle_alpha   90.00
_cell.angle_beta   90.00
_cell.angle_gamma   90.00
#
_symmetry.space_group_name_H-M   'P 1'
#
loop_
_entity.id
_entity.type
_entity.pdbx_description
1 polymer ?
#
loop_
_entity_poly.entity_id
_entity_poly.type
_entity_poly.pdbx_seq_one_letter_code
_entity_poly.pdbx_strand_id
1 'polypeptide(L)'
;MAGNPATMQTASGSNTKPATNNGIDQKKRLSNYALKGDWNEVLSIYKLHPEVHDAKITRTDDTALHMAVSSGKEDVVKKLVDIISKTGDVAKKNAVKVQNERGNTPLHLAAAMGNVEMCKLIANADRGLIISIRNNENETPLFVAARNGKKDAFLCLHDLIIPGDGENAKTVKDYPYCRSRDGQTILHVAIEGEYFDLAYQIMCRYDDLRNSVNVQGHTPLHILAKNTSAFKSQMYLGWYENIIYLCTLVDELKFTRTYDKRIVKTFEEEKSPIRHPENYQTCINFYRVFKNAFRIFFRLNKEENQADTERQANTERDPDHPMFPANYQICYELIKLFSKSALIILGVGSRDIRKIQHKREKHTWSVQIMNKLLENSRQYEYLDNGQKPLNKQLDEDMFTAGKDEEQAPKDKGPEKQLNPIETLVKEVQAMRADLDKITAIEVRRDMEGWESPNTNIAPELKNETAILLAAKNGIKEMVEKIRVTFPRAIDDTDTDGKNIVLLAVESRQPHIYKLLLDWMVDNESIFRKVDNEGNSALHLAAKLGNYRPWLVSGAALQMQWEYKWYEFVKNSMPLHFFIHRNKKGETPRNIFTDTHKDLVKSSGEWLTNTAQSCSVVAALIAGVGFATVSAVPGGLKQDSSGRPVFENKIPFDIFSIAALVALCSSVTALVIFLAILTSRYQEKDFLKVLPRRLIFGLSAIFVSICAMLVSFSAGHFFVLKDSLKYMAFPVYAITCFPVTVFAMAQFPLYFDLIKAKYTGLPQRRQKVVA
;
A
#
# COMPACT_ATOMS: atom_id res chain seq x y z
N MET A 1 -35.33 93.19 -41.80
CA MET A 1 -34.85 94.13 -40.76
C MET A 1 -34.94 93.41 -39.43
N ALA A 2 -33.99 93.34 -38.52
CA ALA A 2 -32.55 93.62 -38.49
C ALA A 2 -32.05 92.95 -37.18
N GLY A 3 -30.78 92.52 -37.13
CA GLY A 3 -30.00 92.50 -35.88
C GLY A 3 -29.54 91.17 -35.26
N ASN A 4 -28.51 90.53 -35.84
CA ASN A 4 -27.17 90.21 -35.27
C ASN A 4 -26.96 89.37 -33.96
N PRO A 5 -25.74 88.82 -33.70
CA PRO A 5 -25.54 87.37 -33.53
C PRO A 5 -24.70 86.91 -32.30
N ALA A 6 -24.60 85.57 -32.16
CA ALA A 6 -23.58 84.70 -31.54
C ALA A 6 -22.62 85.20 -30.44
N THR A 7 -22.48 84.43 -29.35
CA THR A 7 -21.18 84.08 -28.74
C THR A 7 -21.22 82.86 -27.81
N MET A 8 -20.04 82.27 -27.65
CA MET A 8 -19.65 80.92 -27.23
C MET A 8 -19.52 80.71 -25.71
N GLN A 9 -19.52 79.43 -25.34
CA GLN A 9 -19.25 78.83 -24.01
C GLN A 9 -17.94 79.26 -23.34
N THR A 10 -17.95 79.33 -22.01
CA THR A 10 -16.82 78.97 -21.12
C THR A 10 -17.32 78.39 -19.78
N ALA A 11 -16.46 77.58 -19.16
CA ALA A 11 -16.72 76.63 -18.07
C ALA A 11 -16.40 77.15 -16.65
N SER A 12 -17.04 76.57 -15.63
CA SER A 12 -16.55 76.27 -14.25
C SER A 12 -17.75 75.75 -13.44
N GLY A 13 -17.72 74.82 -12.49
CA GLY A 13 -16.74 73.90 -11.93
C GLY A 13 -17.44 73.20 -10.73
N SER A 14 -17.19 71.91 -10.47
CA SER A 14 -17.25 71.37 -9.09
C SER A 14 -16.52 70.03 -8.96
N ASN A 15 -15.63 70.04 -7.96
CA ASN A 15 -14.84 68.98 -7.34
C ASN A 15 -15.42 67.55 -7.30
N THR A 16 -14.63 66.57 -7.76
CA THR A 16 -14.43 65.28 -7.06
C THR A 16 -13.00 64.76 -7.31
N LYS A 17 -12.34 64.29 -6.24
CA LYS A 17 -10.96 63.77 -6.22
C LYS A 17 -10.80 62.46 -7.02
N PRO A 18 -9.67 62.20 -7.72
CA PRO A 18 -9.39 60.92 -8.35
C PRO A 18 -8.48 60.05 -7.45
N ALA A 19 -9.02 58.99 -6.85
CA ALA A 19 -8.22 58.04 -6.08
C ALA A 19 -8.76 56.61 -6.23
N THR A 20 -8.70 56.02 -7.44
CA THR A 20 -9.01 54.57 -7.65
C THR A 20 -8.37 53.92 -8.89
N ASN A 21 -7.84 54.67 -9.87
CA ASN A 21 -7.41 54.05 -11.15
C ASN A 21 -6.01 53.40 -11.16
N ASN A 22 -5.05 53.84 -10.34
CA ASN A 22 -3.67 53.31 -10.40
C ASN A 22 -3.52 51.89 -9.81
N GLY A 23 -4.24 51.55 -8.74
CA GLY A 23 -4.12 50.23 -8.10
C GLY A 23 -4.68 49.08 -8.93
N ILE A 24 -5.76 49.33 -9.70
CA ILE A 24 -6.39 48.34 -10.58
C ILE A 24 -5.49 48.02 -11.78
N ASP A 25 -4.78 49.01 -12.31
CA ASP A 25 -3.82 48.82 -13.41
C ASP A 25 -2.60 48.01 -12.97
N GLN A 26 -2.02 48.33 -11.80
CA GLN A 26 -0.87 47.60 -11.26
C GLN A 26 -1.21 46.14 -10.91
N LYS A 27 -2.42 45.87 -10.39
CA LYS A 27 -2.91 44.50 -10.15
C LYS A 27 -2.98 43.68 -11.44
N LYS A 28 -3.49 44.24 -12.54
CA LYS A 28 -3.57 43.56 -13.84
C LYS A 28 -2.19 43.30 -14.43
N ARG A 29 -1.27 44.27 -14.32
CA ARG A 29 0.13 44.13 -14.76
C ARG A 29 0.85 43.05 -13.96
N LEU A 30 0.72 43.07 -12.64
CA LEU A 30 1.27 42.04 -11.74
C LEU A 30 0.76 40.64 -12.11
N SER A 31 -0.56 40.49 -12.33
CA SER A 31 -1.16 39.23 -12.75
C SER A 31 -0.59 38.72 -14.08
N ASN A 32 -0.45 39.58 -15.08
CA ASN A 32 0.10 39.21 -16.39
C ASN A 32 1.55 38.73 -16.31
N TYR A 33 2.42 39.44 -15.58
CA TYR A 33 3.82 39.05 -15.43
C TYR A 33 3.99 37.78 -14.57
N ALA A 34 3.19 37.63 -13.51
CA ALA A 34 3.21 36.42 -12.69
C ALA A 34 2.74 35.18 -13.48
N LEU A 35 1.70 35.31 -14.33
CA LEU A 35 1.22 34.23 -15.21
C LEU A 35 2.23 33.85 -16.30
N LYS A 36 3.01 34.81 -16.79
CA LYS A 36 4.10 34.56 -17.75
C LYS A 36 5.37 34.00 -17.11
N GLY A 37 5.51 34.09 -15.78
CA GLY A 37 6.70 33.67 -15.05
C GLY A 37 7.84 34.71 -15.07
N ASP A 38 7.55 35.97 -15.41
CA ASP A 38 8.52 37.08 -15.47
C ASP A 38 8.79 37.64 -14.07
N TRP A 39 9.47 36.86 -13.23
CA TRP A 39 9.65 37.17 -11.80
C TRP A 39 10.47 38.44 -11.51
N ASN A 40 11.32 38.88 -12.44
CA ASN A 40 12.07 40.14 -12.28
C ASN A 40 11.15 41.36 -12.27
N GLU A 41 10.13 41.37 -13.13
CA GLU A 41 9.12 42.43 -13.18
C GLU A 41 8.13 42.33 -12.02
N VAL A 42 7.80 41.11 -11.59
CA VAL A 42 7.02 40.91 -10.36
C VAL A 42 7.75 41.51 -9.14
N LEU A 43 9.07 41.30 -9.04
CA LEU A 43 9.90 41.86 -7.97
C LEU A 43 10.05 43.39 -8.08
N SER A 44 10.09 43.96 -9.28
CA SER A 44 10.14 45.42 -9.47
C SER A 44 8.85 46.07 -8.98
N ILE A 45 7.69 45.51 -9.36
CA ILE A 45 6.37 45.96 -8.92
C ILE A 45 6.23 45.81 -7.39
N TYR A 46 6.64 44.68 -6.81
CA TYR A 46 6.58 44.46 -5.35
C TYR A 46 7.43 45.46 -4.55
N LYS A 47 8.53 45.98 -5.09
CA LYS A 47 9.35 47.02 -4.43
C LYS A 47 8.72 48.41 -4.50
N LEU A 48 8.11 48.73 -5.64
CA LEU A 48 7.56 50.05 -5.93
C LEU A 48 6.17 50.25 -5.33
N HIS A 49 5.39 49.18 -5.20
CA HIS A 49 3.97 49.21 -4.85
C HIS A 49 3.64 48.24 -3.71
N PRO A 50 3.82 48.63 -2.43
CA PRO A 50 3.44 47.81 -1.29
C PRO A 50 1.94 47.45 -1.23
N GLU A 51 1.08 48.23 -1.89
CA GLU A 51 -0.37 48.04 -1.97
C GLU A 51 -0.80 46.81 -2.80
N VAL A 52 0.11 46.15 -3.52
CA VAL A 52 -0.21 44.95 -4.31
C VAL A 52 0.25 43.64 -3.67
N HIS A 53 0.82 43.68 -2.47
CA HIS A 53 1.37 42.48 -1.81
C HIS A 53 0.30 41.45 -1.44
N ASP A 54 -0.91 41.91 -1.10
CA ASP A 54 -2.08 41.08 -0.79
C ASP A 54 -3.03 40.89 -2.00
N ALA A 55 -2.65 41.41 -3.17
CA ALA A 55 -3.50 41.36 -4.34
C ALA A 55 -3.70 39.92 -4.84
N LYS A 56 -4.96 39.49 -4.85
CA LYS A 56 -5.42 38.24 -5.48
C LYS A 56 -5.40 38.37 -6.99
N ILE A 57 -4.45 37.72 -7.65
CA ILE A 57 -4.12 37.91 -9.08
C ILE A 57 -4.65 36.81 -10.00
N THR A 58 -5.07 35.66 -9.46
CA THR A 58 -5.66 34.55 -10.24
C THR A 58 -7.16 34.39 -9.97
N ARG A 59 -7.82 33.50 -10.73
CA ARG A 59 -9.23 33.10 -10.51
C ARG A 59 -9.43 32.30 -9.23
N THR A 60 -8.38 31.64 -8.75
CA THR A 60 -8.34 30.87 -7.50
C THR A 60 -7.94 31.73 -6.31
N ASP A 61 -7.97 33.06 -6.45
CA ASP A 61 -7.58 34.03 -5.44
C ASP A 61 -6.11 33.90 -4.96
N ASP A 62 -5.22 33.37 -5.80
CA ASP A 62 -3.79 33.27 -5.47
C ASP A 62 -3.12 34.65 -5.57
N THR A 63 -2.22 34.95 -4.64
CA THR A 63 -1.30 36.10 -4.72
C THR A 63 -0.05 35.76 -5.53
N ALA A 64 0.78 36.75 -5.87
CA ALA A 64 2.06 36.47 -6.54
C ALA A 64 2.98 35.58 -5.69
N LEU A 65 2.87 35.65 -4.36
CA LEU A 65 3.60 34.75 -3.45
C LEU A 65 3.08 33.30 -3.53
N HIS A 66 1.76 33.07 -3.61
CA HIS A 66 1.20 31.73 -3.85
C HIS A 66 1.72 31.14 -5.17
N MET A 67 1.73 31.94 -6.24
CA MET A 67 2.24 31.50 -7.55
C MET A 67 3.74 31.20 -7.52
N ALA A 68 4.54 32.02 -6.82
CA ALA A 68 5.98 31.81 -6.68
C ALA A 68 6.29 30.50 -5.92
N VAL A 69 5.54 30.22 -4.85
CA VAL A 69 5.61 28.95 -4.11
C VAL A 69 5.19 27.79 -5.00
N SER A 70 4.02 27.88 -5.64
CA SER A 70 3.51 26.83 -6.55
C SER A 70 4.44 26.54 -7.72
N SER A 71 5.25 27.52 -8.14
CA SER A 71 6.23 27.38 -9.21
C SER A 71 7.59 26.83 -8.74
N GLY A 72 7.77 26.58 -7.44
CA GLY A 72 9.01 26.04 -6.88
C GLY A 72 10.21 27.02 -6.93
N LYS A 73 9.97 28.33 -7.05
CA LYS A 73 11.04 29.34 -7.22
C LYS A 73 11.55 29.87 -5.87
N GLU A 74 12.42 29.11 -5.21
CA GLU A 74 12.97 29.43 -3.88
C GLU A 74 13.58 30.83 -3.78
N ASP A 75 14.44 31.22 -4.74
CA ASP A 75 15.09 32.53 -4.75
C ASP A 75 14.11 33.70 -4.85
N VAL A 76 13.03 33.49 -5.61
CA VAL A 76 11.98 34.50 -5.80
C VAL A 76 11.15 34.60 -4.53
N VAL A 77 10.76 33.48 -3.93
CA VAL A 77 10.07 33.44 -2.63
C VAL A 77 10.89 34.15 -1.57
N LYS A 78 12.20 33.88 -1.48
CA LYS A 78 13.11 34.57 -0.55
C LYS A 78 13.07 36.08 -0.74
N LYS A 79 13.22 36.56 -1.98
CA LYS A 79 13.20 38.01 -2.28
C LYS A 79 11.85 38.64 -1.99
N LEU A 80 10.74 37.98 -2.34
CA LEU A 80 9.39 38.47 -2.06
C LEU A 80 9.12 38.57 -0.56
N VAL A 81 9.46 37.53 0.21
CA VAL A 81 9.30 37.52 1.68
C VAL A 81 10.19 38.57 2.34
N ASP A 82 11.41 38.76 1.86
CA ASP A 82 12.34 39.77 2.39
C ASP A 82 11.83 41.21 2.11
N ILE A 83 11.22 41.45 0.95
CA ILE A 83 10.53 42.72 0.64
C ILE A 83 9.35 42.92 1.59
N ILE A 84 8.46 41.93 1.72
CA ILE A 84 7.27 41.99 2.59
C ILE A 84 7.68 42.24 4.05
N SER A 85 8.74 41.58 4.52
CA SER A 85 9.23 41.68 5.91
C SER A 85 9.88 43.04 6.24
N LYS A 86 10.46 43.71 5.24
CA LYS A 86 11.10 45.04 5.39
C LYS A 86 10.09 46.20 5.37
N THR A 87 8.88 45.98 4.88
CA THR A 87 7.80 46.96 4.92
C THR A 87 7.35 47.15 6.38
N GLY A 88 7.72 48.26 7.02
CA GLY A 88 7.47 48.55 8.45
C GLY A 88 6.01 48.76 8.87
N ASP A 89 5.05 48.35 8.03
CA ASP A 89 3.62 48.59 8.19
C ASP A 89 2.92 47.29 8.65
N VAL A 90 2.38 47.30 9.87
CA VAL A 90 1.80 46.10 10.52
C VAL A 90 0.64 45.53 9.70
N ALA A 91 -0.11 46.37 8.98
CA ALA A 91 -1.18 45.94 8.08
C ALA A 91 -0.68 45.16 6.85
N LYS A 92 0.58 45.35 6.43
CA LYS A 92 1.18 44.75 5.22
C LYS A 92 2.00 43.48 5.50
N LYS A 93 2.38 43.24 6.76
CA LYS A 93 2.83 41.92 7.24
C LYS A 93 1.78 40.82 7.05
N ASN A 94 0.50 41.18 6.81
CA ASN A 94 -0.56 40.23 6.52
C ASN A 94 -0.51 39.61 5.11
N ALA A 95 0.37 40.08 4.21
CA ALA A 95 0.48 39.51 2.87
C ALA A 95 0.86 38.01 2.86
N VAL A 96 1.61 37.55 3.87
CA VAL A 96 1.94 36.12 4.05
C VAL A 96 0.78 35.30 4.64
N LYS A 97 -0.25 35.96 5.18
CA LYS A 97 -1.47 35.36 5.76
C LYS A 97 -2.62 35.24 4.76
N VAL A 98 -2.53 35.90 3.61
CA VAL A 98 -3.60 35.91 2.61
C VAL A 98 -3.95 34.48 2.22
N GLN A 99 -5.24 34.20 2.18
CA GLN A 99 -5.78 32.91 1.81
C GLN A 99 -6.35 32.96 0.40
N ASN A 100 -6.04 31.93 -0.38
CA ASN A 100 -6.65 31.71 -1.69
C ASN A 100 -8.08 31.14 -1.55
N GLU A 101 -8.74 30.81 -2.66
CA GLU A 101 -10.15 30.34 -2.69
C GLU A 101 -10.37 29.10 -1.80
N ARG A 102 -9.35 28.25 -1.64
CA ARG A 102 -9.39 27.04 -0.81
C ARG A 102 -9.06 27.31 0.67
N GLY A 103 -8.83 28.56 1.04
CA GLY A 103 -8.37 28.93 2.38
C GLY A 103 -6.86 28.68 2.59
N ASN A 104 -6.12 28.27 1.57
CA ASN A 104 -4.69 27.97 1.72
C ASN A 104 -3.88 29.26 1.73
N THR A 105 -2.92 29.35 2.65
CA THR A 105 -1.85 30.36 2.63
C THR A 105 -0.66 29.87 1.77
N PRO A 106 0.32 30.73 1.43
CA PRO A 106 1.54 30.29 0.77
C PRO A 106 2.29 29.20 1.55
N LEU A 107 2.20 29.21 2.89
CA LEU A 107 2.80 28.18 3.74
C LEU A 107 2.11 26.82 3.59
N HIS A 108 0.78 26.79 3.42
CA HIS A 108 0.05 25.54 3.13
C HIS A 108 0.55 24.92 1.81
N LEU A 109 0.77 25.75 0.78
CA LEU A 109 1.30 25.27 -0.51
C LEU A 109 2.74 24.76 -0.38
N ALA A 110 3.60 25.49 0.33
CA ALA A 110 4.99 25.08 0.57
C ALA A 110 5.06 23.74 1.32
N ALA A 111 4.21 23.57 2.33
CA ALA A 111 4.05 22.34 3.11
C ALA A 111 3.54 21.17 2.25
N ALA A 112 2.55 21.40 1.38
CA ALA A 112 2.03 20.39 0.45
C ALA A 112 3.11 19.92 -0.55
N MET A 113 3.94 20.84 -1.03
CA MET A 113 5.05 20.52 -1.95
C MET A 113 6.19 19.78 -1.24
N GLY A 114 6.39 20.05 0.04
CA GLY A 114 7.49 19.51 0.83
C GLY A 114 8.78 20.30 0.70
N ASN A 115 8.72 21.57 0.24
CA ASN A 115 9.90 22.40 0.11
C ASN A 115 10.28 23.00 1.48
N VAL A 116 11.30 22.41 2.10
CA VAL A 116 11.73 22.79 3.45
C VAL A 116 12.25 24.23 3.52
N GLU A 117 13.00 24.68 2.52
CA GLU A 117 13.57 26.04 2.53
C GLU A 117 12.47 27.10 2.39
N MET A 118 11.48 26.87 1.53
CA MET A 118 10.30 27.75 1.45
C MET A 118 9.50 27.75 2.76
N CYS A 119 9.32 26.58 3.39
CA CYS A 119 8.65 26.49 4.69
C CYS A 119 9.37 27.35 5.73
N LYS A 120 10.71 27.26 5.82
CA LYS A 120 11.53 28.07 6.74
C LYS A 120 11.42 29.56 6.45
N LEU A 121 11.54 29.95 5.19
CA LEU A 121 11.51 31.36 4.79
C LEU A 121 10.17 32.02 5.17
N ILE A 122 9.06 31.35 4.87
CA ILE A 122 7.71 31.88 5.14
C ILE A 122 7.38 31.81 6.64
N ALA A 123 7.70 30.70 7.31
CA ALA A 123 7.43 30.52 8.74
C ALA A 123 8.28 31.43 9.64
N ASN A 124 9.48 31.83 9.21
CA ASN A 124 10.28 32.82 9.92
C ASN A 124 9.70 34.25 9.82
N ALA A 125 8.92 34.55 8.78
CA ALA A 125 8.28 35.85 8.63
C ALA A 125 7.10 36.00 9.62
N ASP A 126 6.35 34.92 9.87
CA ASP A 126 5.34 34.84 10.92
C ASP A 126 5.14 33.39 11.39
N ARG A 127 5.54 33.10 12.63
CA ARG A 127 5.43 31.76 13.24
C ARG A 127 3.97 31.35 13.51
N GLY A 128 3.07 32.30 13.72
CA GLY A 128 1.64 32.04 13.94
C GLY A 128 0.98 31.32 12.76
N LEU A 129 1.48 31.55 11.53
CA LEU A 129 1.02 30.87 10.31
C LEU A 129 1.01 29.35 10.41
N ILE A 130 1.90 28.76 11.23
CA ILE A 130 2.04 27.32 11.35
C ILE A 130 0.88 26.70 12.14
N ILE A 131 0.34 27.44 13.13
CA ILE A 131 -0.57 26.92 14.16
C ILE A 131 -1.99 27.52 14.03
N SER A 132 -2.10 28.81 13.71
CA SER A 132 -3.36 29.56 13.82
C SER A 132 -4.21 29.57 12.55
N ILE A 133 -3.59 29.73 11.37
CA ILE A 133 -4.34 29.84 10.12
C ILE A 133 -4.69 28.47 9.57
N ARG A 134 -5.98 28.31 9.25
CA ARG A 134 -6.55 27.07 8.74
C ARG A 134 -7.23 27.29 7.39
N ASN A 135 -7.10 26.30 6.51
CA ASN A 135 -7.80 26.30 5.23
C ASN A 135 -9.30 25.95 5.38
N ASN A 136 -10.02 25.84 4.26
CA ASN A 136 -11.47 25.53 4.28
C ASN A 136 -11.79 24.12 4.83
N GLU A 137 -10.82 23.22 4.83
CA GLU A 137 -10.88 21.87 5.44
C GLU A 137 -10.51 21.92 6.94
N ASN A 138 -10.31 23.11 7.50
CA ASN A 138 -9.84 23.37 8.86
C ASN A 138 -8.45 22.79 9.14
N GLU A 139 -7.62 22.62 8.12
CA GLU A 139 -6.27 22.07 8.22
C GLU A 139 -5.23 23.18 8.37
N THR A 140 -4.19 22.95 9.18
CA THR A 140 -3.02 23.81 9.29
C THR A 140 -1.95 23.44 8.25
N PRO A 141 -0.93 24.28 8.00
CA PRO A 141 0.19 23.89 7.13
C PRO A 141 0.92 22.64 7.60
N LEU A 142 1.05 22.46 8.93
CA LEU A 142 1.61 21.23 9.51
C LEU A 142 0.76 20.00 9.14
N PHE A 143 -0.56 20.13 9.21
CA PHE A 143 -1.48 19.07 8.80
C PHE A 143 -1.35 18.73 7.32
N VAL A 144 -1.28 19.75 6.46
CA VAL A 144 -1.10 19.57 5.01
C VAL A 144 0.21 18.86 4.68
N ALA A 145 1.31 19.14 5.41
CA ALA A 145 2.57 18.39 5.25
C ALA A 145 2.39 16.90 5.57
N ALA A 146 1.65 16.57 6.65
CA ALA A 146 1.36 15.20 7.03
C ALA A 146 0.46 14.49 5.99
N ARG A 147 -0.61 15.16 5.54
CA ARG A 147 -1.55 14.65 4.52
C ARG A 147 -0.87 14.33 3.19
N ASN A 148 0.18 15.07 2.83
CA ASN A 148 0.96 14.85 1.61
C ASN A 148 2.23 13.99 1.81
N GLY A 149 2.43 13.44 3.01
CA GLY A 149 3.58 12.57 3.31
C GLY A 149 4.94 13.28 3.28
N LYS A 150 4.96 14.61 3.40
CA LYS A 150 6.17 15.43 3.28
C LYS A 150 6.92 15.44 4.61
N LYS A 151 7.60 14.34 4.93
CA LYS A 151 8.31 14.12 6.20
C LYS A 151 9.23 15.28 6.58
N ASP A 152 10.06 15.74 5.65
CA ASP A 152 11.07 16.77 5.95
C ASP A 152 10.44 18.14 6.23
N ALA A 153 9.41 18.51 5.46
CA ALA A 153 8.64 19.72 5.71
C ALA A 153 7.88 19.63 7.03
N PHE A 154 7.31 18.46 7.35
CA PHE A 154 6.64 18.23 8.63
C PHE A 154 7.61 18.37 9.81
N LEU A 155 8.78 17.71 9.76
CA LEU A 155 9.79 17.80 10.82
C LEU A 155 10.30 19.24 10.97
N CYS A 156 10.54 19.92 9.86
CA CYS A 156 10.94 21.33 9.89
C CYS A 156 9.88 22.22 10.54
N LEU A 157 8.61 22.07 10.18
CA LEU A 157 7.53 22.87 10.76
C LEU A 157 7.33 22.53 12.25
N HIS A 158 7.48 21.27 12.64
CA HIS A 158 7.45 20.84 14.04
C HIS A 158 8.58 21.48 14.86
N ASP A 159 9.82 21.43 14.38
CA ASP A 159 10.99 22.02 15.06
C ASP A 159 10.85 23.55 15.21
N LEU A 160 10.13 24.22 14.30
CA LEU A 160 9.83 25.65 14.39
C LEU A 160 8.71 25.97 15.40
N ILE A 161 7.80 25.02 15.68
CA ILE A 161 6.76 25.17 16.72
C ILE A 161 7.35 24.96 18.12
N ILE A 162 8.25 23.97 18.27
CA ILE A 162 8.86 23.61 19.56
C ILE A 162 10.39 23.71 19.45
N PRO A 163 10.97 24.92 19.59
CA PRO A 163 12.41 25.08 19.53
C PRO A 163 13.09 24.51 20.79
N GLY A 164 13.60 23.28 20.70
CA GLY A 164 14.68 22.69 21.52
C GLY A 164 14.48 22.53 23.05
N ASP A 165 14.57 21.29 23.53
CA ASP A 165 14.84 20.85 24.92
C ASP A 165 14.32 21.74 26.06
N GLY A 166 13.00 21.72 26.26
CA GLY A 166 12.41 22.01 27.55
C GLY A 166 11.59 20.81 28.00
N GLU A 167 12.04 20.12 29.04
CA GLU A 167 11.32 19.03 29.74
C GLU A 167 9.89 19.40 30.20
N ASN A 168 9.48 20.65 29.99
CA ASN A 168 8.19 21.22 30.34
C ASN A 168 7.11 21.15 29.24
N ALA A 169 7.36 20.51 28.09
CA ALA A 169 6.36 20.34 27.02
C ALA A 169 5.29 19.24 27.31
N LYS A 170 5.36 18.55 28.45
CA LYS A 170 4.41 17.48 28.86
C LYS A 170 3.03 17.99 29.31
N THR A 171 2.77 19.31 29.31
CA THR A 171 1.55 19.89 29.90
C THR A 171 0.45 20.26 28.90
N VAL A 172 0.66 20.17 27.58
CA VAL A 172 -0.41 20.44 26.59
C VAL A 172 -0.93 19.11 26.04
N LYS A 173 -1.98 18.58 26.68
CA LYS A 173 -2.59 17.28 26.35
C LYS A 173 -3.49 17.30 25.11
N ASP A 174 -3.81 18.48 24.58
CA ASP A 174 -4.63 18.64 23.38
C ASP A 174 -3.86 19.43 22.33
N TYR A 175 -3.56 18.81 21.18
CA TYR A 175 -2.90 19.43 20.04
C TYR A 175 -3.95 19.86 18.98
N PRO A 176 -4.69 20.97 19.16
CA PRO A 176 -5.80 21.33 18.28
C PRO A 176 -5.36 21.57 16.83
N TYR A 177 -4.14 22.09 16.64
CA TYR A 177 -3.53 22.34 15.33
C TYR A 177 -3.20 21.07 14.55
N CYS A 178 -3.29 19.89 15.17
CA CYS A 178 -3.10 18.59 14.55
C CYS A 178 -4.42 17.96 14.06
N ARG A 179 -5.55 18.67 14.12
CA ARG A 179 -6.89 18.16 13.76
C ARG A 179 -7.50 18.91 12.58
N SER A 180 -8.19 18.17 11.70
CA SER A 180 -8.98 18.67 10.57
C SER A 180 -10.46 18.85 10.96
N ARG A 181 -11.30 19.37 10.05
CA ARG A 181 -12.75 19.57 10.22
C ARG A 181 -13.49 18.28 10.59
N ASP A 182 -13.10 17.16 9.99
CA ASP A 182 -13.70 15.83 10.27
C ASP A 182 -13.14 15.17 11.53
N GLY A 183 -12.39 15.91 12.36
CA GLY A 183 -11.76 15.42 13.58
C GLY A 183 -10.58 14.47 13.36
N GLN A 184 -10.23 14.17 12.10
CA GLN A 184 -9.02 13.40 11.75
C GLN A 184 -7.78 14.13 12.28
N THR A 185 -6.83 13.35 12.80
CA THR A 185 -5.54 13.88 13.26
C THR A 185 -4.45 13.66 12.21
N ILE A 186 -3.32 14.36 12.33
CA ILE A 186 -2.14 14.17 11.47
C ILE A 186 -1.68 12.69 11.39
N LEU A 187 -1.94 11.90 12.44
CA LEU A 187 -1.62 10.47 12.45
C LEU A 187 -2.61 9.65 11.62
N HIS A 188 -3.90 10.01 11.61
CA HIS A 188 -4.90 9.36 10.78
C HIS A 188 -4.53 9.49 9.30
N VAL A 189 -4.29 10.73 8.83
CA VAL A 189 -3.96 11.00 7.43
C VAL A 189 -2.61 10.43 7.01
N ALA A 190 -1.63 10.36 7.91
CA ALA A 190 -0.33 9.76 7.61
C ALA A 190 -0.43 8.24 7.42
N ILE A 191 -1.27 7.56 8.20
CA ILE A 191 -1.53 6.11 8.05
C ILE A 191 -2.41 5.83 6.83
N GLU A 192 -3.45 6.66 6.62
CA GLU A 192 -4.35 6.57 5.46
C GLU A 192 -3.58 6.74 4.14
N GLY A 193 -2.65 7.71 4.09
CA GLY A 193 -1.74 7.93 2.97
C GLY A 193 -0.55 6.96 2.90
N GLU A 194 -0.46 5.98 3.79
CA GLU A 194 0.60 4.96 3.84
C GLU A 194 2.02 5.51 4.06
N TYR A 195 2.12 6.72 4.60
CA TYR A 195 3.39 7.39 4.90
C TYR A 195 3.95 6.89 6.23
N PHE A 196 4.25 5.59 6.30
CA PHE A 196 4.59 4.90 7.54
C PHE A 196 5.82 5.49 8.26
N ASP A 197 6.86 5.90 7.53
CA ASP A 197 8.01 6.58 8.14
C ASP A 197 7.58 7.87 8.86
N LEU A 198 6.75 8.71 8.22
CA LEU A 198 6.21 9.92 8.84
C LEU A 198 5.27 9.60 10.01
N ALA A 199 4.37 8.62 9.84
CA ALA A 199 3.46 8.18 10.90
C ALA A 199 4.24 7.73 12.15
N TYR A 200 5.36 7.02 11.98
CA TYR A 200 6.24 6.63 13.08
C TYR A 200 6.86 7.85 13.78
N GLN A 201 7.37 8.83 13.02
CA GLN A 201 7.88 10.07 13.63
C GLN A 201 6.78 10.81 14.41
N ILE A 202 5.55 10.88 13.88
CA ILE A 202 4.41 11.50 14.55
C ILE A 202 4.09 10.76 15.85
N MET A 203 4.03 9.43 15.83
CA MET A 203 3.72 8.61 17.01
C MET A 203 4.75 8.75 18.14
N CYS A 204 6.02 8.96 17.81
CA CYS A 204 7.08 9.18 18.80
C CYS A 204 7.04 10.59 19.41
N ARG A 205 6.46 11.57 18.71
CA ARG A 205 6.42 12.98 19.13
C ARG A 205 5.12 13.39 19.81
N TYR A 206 4.02 12.79 19.37
CA TYR A 206 2.66 13.11 19.80
C TYR A 206 1.99 11.83 20.33
N ASP A 207 2.37 11.41 21.54
CA ASP A 207 1.92 10.14 22.13
C ASP A 207 0.39 10.09 22.30
N ASP A 208 -0.22 11.23 22.65
CA ASP A 208 -1.67 11.36 22.87
C ASP A 208 -2.52 11.13 21.59
N LEU A 209 -1.94 11.33 20.40
CA LEU A 209 -2.67 11.14 19.14
C LEU A 209 -2.98 9.66 18.84
N ARG A 210 -2.31 8.71 19.48
CA ARG A 210 -2.47 7.27 19.21
C ARG A 210 -3.89 6.76 19.50
N ASN A 211 -4.52 7.31 20.54
CA ASN A 211 -5.87 6.93 20.97
C ASN A 211 -6.94 7.96 20.55
N SER A 212 -6.54 9.01 19.81
CA SER A 212 -7.48 10.02 19.32
C SER A 212 -8.49 9.39 18.34
N VAL A 213 -9.76 9.78 18.45
CA VAL A 213 -10.82 9.37 17.53
C VAL A 213 -11.23 10.51 16.63
N ASN A 214 -11.55 10.22 15.37
CA ASN A 214 -12.18 11.19 14.45
C ASN A 214 -13.70 11.32 14.70
N VAL A 215 -14.39 12.14 13.92
CA VAL A 215 -15.86 12.34 14.04
C VAL A 215 -16.63 11.03 13.88
N GLN A 216 -16.11 10.07 13.12
CA GLN A 216 -16.71 8.74 12.94
C GLN A 216 -16.33 7.73 14.02
N GLY A 217 -15.60 8.13 15.07
CA GLY A 217 -15.18 7.23 16.16
C GLY A 217 -14.00 6.32 15.83
N HIS A 218 -13.37 6.47 14.66
CA HIS A 218 -12.22 5.66 14.28
C HIS A 218 -10.94 6.21 14.92
N THR A 219 -10.14 5.32 15.50
CA THR A 219 -8.75 5.59 15.91
C THR A 219 -7.77 5.33 14.77
N PRO A 220 -6.49 5.76 14.87
CA PRO A 220 -5.45 5.41 13.91
C PRO A 220 -5.34 3.90 13.63
N LEU A 221 -5.59 3.06 14.65
CA LEU A 221 -5.61 1.60 14.51
C LEU A 221 -6.76 1.13 13.60
N HIS A 222 -7.95 1.74 13.69
CA HIS A 222 -9.08 1.42 12.79
C HIS A 222 -8.76 1.79 11.35
N ILE A 223 -8.08 2.93 11.11
CA ILE A 223 -7.65 3.33 9.76
C ILE A 223 -6.63 2.32 9.21
N LEU A 224 -5.66 1.90 10.04
CA LEU A 224 -4.70 0.87 9.64
C LEU A 224 -5.39 -0.47 9.33
N ALA A 225 -6.43 -0.84 10.09
CA ALA A 225 -7.23 -2.04 9.86
C ALA A 225 -8.06 -1.98 8.55
N LYS A 226 -8.30 -0.78 8.00
CA LYS A 226 -8.95 -0.59 6.69
C LYS A 226 -7.96 -0.67 5.53
N ASN A 227 -6.68 -0.43 5.77
CA ASN A 227 -5.65 -0.50 4.73
C ASN A 227 -5.16 -1.94 4.51
N THR A 228 -5.87 -2.69 3.66
CA THR A 228 -5.50 -4.08 3.32
C THR A 228 -4.13 -4.19 2.68
N SER A 229 -3.74 -3.20 1.86
CA SER A 229 -2.51 -3.24 1.08
C SER A 229 -1.25 -3.00 1.91
N ALA A 230 -1.41 -2.57 3.16
CA ALA A 230 -0.33 -2.41 4.12
C ALA A 230 0.22 -3.74 4.65
N PHE A 231 -0.48 -4.86 4.48
CA PHE A 231 -0.13 -6.12 5.14
C PHE A 231 0.16 -7.26 4.15
N LYS A 232 1.15 -8.09 4.49
CA LYS A 232 1.58 -9.22 3.65
C LYS A 232 0.44 -10.24 3.46
N SER A 233 -0.36 -10.48 4.50
CA SER A 233 -1.48 -11.43 4.45
C SER A 233 -2.50 -11.18 3.34
N GLN A 234 -2.63 -9.94 2.86
CA GLN A 234 -3.58 -9.57 1.80
C GLN A 234 -2.97 -9.54 0.39
N MET A 235 -1.65 -9.69 0.26
CA MET A 235 -0.95 -9.57 -1.01
C MET A 235 -0.56 -10.93 -1.61
N TYR A 236 -0.84 -11.11 -2.91
CA TYR A 236 -0.28 -12.23 -3.67
C TYR A 236 1.08 -11.84 -4.25
N LEU A 237 2.08 -12.66 -3.94
CA LEU A 237 3.36 -12.66 -4.63
C LEU A 237 3.44 -13.92 -5.49
N GLY A 238 3.80 -13.75 -6.77
CA GLY A 238 4.19 -14.86 -7.62
C GLY A 238 5.37 -15.65 -7.02
N TRP A 239 5.62 -16.86 -7.50
CA TRP A 239 6.66 -17.73 -6.94
C TRP A 239 8.05 -17.07 -6.94
N TYR A 240 8.42 -16.36 -8.02
CA TYR A 240 9.68 -15.61 -8.11
C TYR A 240 9.65 -14.31 -7.30
N GLU A 241 8.51 -13.60 -7.28
CA GLU A 241 8.36 -12.38 -6.49
C GLU A 241 8.48 -12.68 -4.98
N ASN A 242 8.01 -13.84 -4.55
CA ASN A 242 8.11 -14.29 -3.16
C ASN A 242 9.57 -14.57 -2.75
N ILE A 243 10.39 -15.10 -3.66
CA ILE A 243 11.83 -15.28 -3.42
C ILE A 243 12.50 -13.90 -3.24
N ILE A 244 12.23 -12.95 -4.14
CA ILE A 244 12.75 -11.57 -4.03
C ILE A 244 12.29 -10.92 -2.71
N TYR A 245 11.00 -11.10 -2.40
CA TYR A 245 10.41 -10.60 -1.17
C TYR A 245 11.08 -11.20 0.05
N LEU A 246 11.49 -12.47 0.08
CA LEU A 246 12.20 -13.07 1.22
C LEU A 246 13.68 -12.66 1.31
N CYS A 247 14.32 -12.36 0.19
CA CYS A 247 15.75 -11.99 0.12
C CYS A 247 16.05 -10.49 0.35
N THR A 248 15.04 -9.63 0.47
CA THR A 248 15.21 -8.17 0.62
C THR A 248 15.30 -7.73 2.09
N LEU A 249 16.46 -7.41 2.65
CA LEU A 249 16.47 -6.82 4.00
C LEU A 249 15.84 -5.42 3.99
N VAL A 250 14.97 -5.15 4.98
CA VAL A 250 14.32 -3.86 5.21
C VAL A 250 14.79 -3.36 6.56
N ASP A 251 15.32 -2.15 6.60
CA ASP A 251 15.69 -1.50 7.84
C ASP A 251 14.44 -1.09 8.64
N GLU A 252 14.51 -1.30 9.94
CA GLU A 252 13.44 -0.88 10.86
C GLU A 252 13.33 0.64 10.94
N LEU A 253 12.11 1.15 11.15
CA LEU A 253 11.89 2.57 11.37
C LEU A 253 12.56 3.00 12.67
N LYS A 254 13.42 4.01 12.59
CA LYS A 254 14.11 4.60 13.73
C LYS A 254 13.64 6.03 13.95
N PHE A 255 13.52 6.40 15.22
CA PHE A 255 13.15 7.77 15.60
C PHE A 255 14.31 8.72 15.31
N THR A 256 14.04 9.79 14.56
CA THR A 256 15.04 10.82 14.24
C THR A 256 14.81 12.01 15.17
N ARG A 257 15.71 12.28 16.15
CA ARG A 257 15.52 13.34 17.16
C ARG A 257 15.47 14.75 16.57
N THR A 258 16.34 15.08 15.63
CA THR A 258 16.50 16.43 15.06
C THR A 258 16.48 16.40 13.53
N TYR A 259 15.95 17.45 12.90
CA TYR A 259 16.10 17.67 11.46
C TYR A 259 17.59 17.90 11.12
N ASP A 260 18.29 16.82 10.75
CA ASP A 260 19.68 16.90 10.29
C ASP A 260 19.73 16.92 8.75
N LYS A 261 20.09 18.08 8.18
CA LYS A 261 20.31 18.26 6.73
C LYS A 261 21.32 17.25 6.16
N ARG A 262 22.20 16.66 6.98
CA ARG A 262 23.25 15.73 6.53
C ARG A 262 22.70 14.34 6.18
N ILE A 263 21.62 13.90 6.81
CA ILE A 263 20.98 12.60 6.56
C ILE A 263 20.19 12.61 5.24
N VAL A 264 19.64 13.76 4.86
CA VAL A 264 18.89 13.92 3.59
C VAL A 264 19.81 13.83 2.38
N LYS A 265 21.02 14.41 2.42
CA LYS A 265 22.00 14.27 1.32
C LYS A 265 22.38 12.82 1.05
N THR A 266 22.42 11.97 2.09
CA THR A 266 22.79 10.56 1.95
C THR A 266 21.64 9.70 1.40
N PHE A 267 20.37 10.05 1.66
CA PHE A 267 19.19 9.36 1.11
C PHE A 267 18.70 9.89 -0.26
N GLU A 268 18.84 11.20 -0.53
CA GLU A 268 18.53 11.77 -1.85
C GLU A 268 19.56 11.40 -2.92
N GLU A 269 20.82 11.17 -2.56
CA GLU A 269 21.81 10.57 -3.46
C GLU A 269 21.44 9.13 -3.87
N GLU A 270 20.62 8.41 -3.08
CA GLU A 270 20.06 7.10 -3.45
C GLU A 270 18.75 7.17 -4.26
N LYS A 271 18.00 8.28 -4.20
CA LYS A 271 16.73 8.47 -4.93
C LYS A 271 16.80 9.41 -6.13
N SER A 272 17.92 10.08 -6.38
CA SER A 272 18.11 10.83 -7.62
C SER A 272 18.18 9.87 -8.82
N PRO A 273 17.34 10.03 -9.86
CA PRO A 273 17.47 9.27 -11.08
C PRO A 273 18.67 9.86 -11.83
N ILE A 274 19.86 9.32 -11.61
CA ILE A 274 20.96 9.58 -12.52
C ILE A 274 20.46 9.06 -13.88
N ARG A 275 20.27 9.99 -14.84
CA ARG A 275 19.83 9.66 -16.21
C ARG A 275 20.93 8.86 -16.90
N HIS A 276 20.88 7.55 -16.70
CA HIS A 276 21.61 6.58 -17.49
C HIS A 276 20.61 5.69 -18.25
N PRO A 277 20.96 5.21 -19.45
CA PRO A 277 20.23 4.12 -20.09
C PRO A 277 20.03 2.96 -19.09
N GLU A 278 18.86 2.31 -19.07
CA GLU A 278 18.44 1.36 -18.00
C GLU A 278 19.43 0.21 -17.76
N ASN A 279 20.18 -0.16 -18.79
CA ASN A 279 21.28 -1.11 -18.78
C ASN A 279 22.51 -0.62 -17.98
N TYR A 280 22.83 0.67 -18.00
CA TYR A 280 24.00 1.24 -17.32
C TYR A 280 23.76 1.47 -15.81
N GLN A 281 22.53 1.80 -15.39
CA GLN A 281 22.17 1.89 -13.97
C GLN A 281 22.31 0.54 -13.28
N THR A 282 22.03 -0.54 -14.02
CA THR A 282 22.19 -1.92 -13.57
C THR A 282 23.68 -2.25 -13.33
N CYS A 283 24.57 -1.82 -14.23
CA CYS A 283 26.02 -1.95 -14.07
C CYS A 283 26.59 -1.11 -12.91
N ILE A 284 26.05 0.09 -12.66
CA ILE A 284 26.50 0.95 -11.56
C ILE A 284 26.06 0.39 -10.20
N ASN A 285 24.82 -0.13 -10.10
CA ASN A 285 24.37 -0.83 -8.91
C ASN A 285 25.17 -2.12 -8.68
N PHE A 286 25.51 -2.84 -9.76
CA PHE A 286 26.40 -3.99 -9.73
C PHE A 286 27.80 -3.62 -9.23
N TYR A 287 28.41 -2.56 -9.76
CA TYR A 287 29.71 -2.04 -9.33
C TYR A 287 29.69 -1.54 -7.89
N ARG A 288 28.61 -0.90 -7.43
CA ARG A 288 28.49 -0.35 -6.06
C ARG A 288 28.39 -1.47 -5.01
N VAL A 289 27.61 -2.52 -5.30
CA VAL A 289 27.51 -3.72 -4.46
C VAL A 289 28.84 -4.50 -4.49
N PHE A 290 29.43 -4.67 -5.67
CA PHE A 290 30.73 -5.33 -5.84
C PHE A 290 31.84 -4.58 -5.10
N LYS A 291 31.89 -3.24 -5.18
CA LYS A 291 32.85 -2.37 -4.49
C LYS A 291 32.72 -2.45 -2.97
N ASN A 292 31.50 -2.51 -2.43
CA ASN A 292 31.29 -2.64 -0.99
C ASN A 292 31.68 -4.05 -0.49
N ALA A 293 31.36 -5.11 -1.24
CA ALA A 293 31.80 -6.47 -0.94
C ALA A 293 33.33 -6.61 -1.04
N PHE A 294 33.95 -6.03 -2.07
CA PHE A 294 35.39 -6.04 -2.29
C PHE A 294 36.16 -5.24 -1.21
N ARG A 295 35.57 -4.14 -0.72
CA ARG A 295 36.14 -3.34 0.39
C ARG A 295 36.08 -4.05 1.74
N ILE A 296 35.07 -4.90 1.96
CA ILE A 296 34.95 -5.75 3.16
C ILE A 296 35.91 -6.94 3.06
N PHE A 297 36.00 -7.59 1.89
CA PHE A 297 36.93 -8.67 1.60
C PHE A 297 38.40 -8.26 1.80
N PHE A 298 38.80 -7.06 1.35
CA PHE A 298 40.15 -6.54 1.56
C PHE A 298 40.39 -5.98 2.98
N ARG A 299 39.34 -5.65 3.75
CA ARG A 299 39.49 -5.30 5.18
C ARG A 299 39.79 -6.55 6.00
N LEU A 300 39.10 -7.65 5.71
CA LEU A 300 39.34 -8.95 6.35
C LEU A 300 40.73 -9.50 5.99
N ASN A 301 41.18 -9.44 4.73
CA ASN A 301 42.56 -9.84 4.39
C ASN A 301 43.65 -8.97 5.04
N LYS A 302 43.34 -7.72 5.41
CA LYS A 302 44.30 -6.85 6.10
C LYS A 302 44.34 -7.14 7.60
N GLU A 303 43.21 -7.53 8.19
CA GLU A 303 43.11 -7.98 9.59
C GLU A 303 43.60 -9.43 9.77
N GLU A 304 43.45 -10.32 8.77
CA GLU A 304 43.99 -11.69 8.76
C GLU A 304 45.52 -11.68 8.64
N ASN A 305 46.10 -10.83 7.78
CA ASN A 305 47.55 -10.67 7.68
C ASN A 305 48.18 -9.98 8.91
N GLN A 306 47.41 -9.20 9.68
CA GLN A 306 47.87 -8.66 10.97
C GLN A 306 47.67 -9.65 12.12
N ALA A 307 46.58 -10.44 12.12
CA ALA A 307 46.29 -11.45 13.13
C ALA A 307 47.17 -12.71 13.02
N ASP A 308 47.64 -13.06 11.82
CA ASP A 308 48.55 -14.20 11.62
C ASP A 308 49.98 -13.92 12.09
N THR A 309 50.35 -12.64 12.28
CA THR A 309 51.65 -12.27 12.87
C THR A 309 51.61 -12.30 14.41
N GLU A 310 50.43 -12.23 15.04
CA GLU A 310 50.27 -12.21 16.51
C GLU A 310 49.79 -13.55 17.11
N ARG A 311 49.31 -14.51 16.29
CA ARG A 311 48.78 -15.82 16.75
C ARG A 311 49.82 -16.96 16.85
N GLN A 312 51.08 -16.64 17.14
CA GLN A 312 52.06 -17.64 17.60
C GLN A 312 52.36 -17.56 19.11
N ALA A 313 51.68 -16.68 19.86
CA ALA A 313 51.82 -16.62 21.31
C ALA A 313 50.48 -16.95 22.01
N ASN A 314 50.52 -18.04 22.77
CA ASN A 314 49.65 -18.40 23.89
C ASN A 314 48.35 -19.19 23.59
N THR A 315 48.46 -20.46 23.95
CA THR A 315 47.43 -21.45 24.25
C THR A 315 46.67 -21.06 25.52
N GLU A 316 45.34 -21.16 25.54
CA GLU A 316 44.52 -21.80 26.58
C GLU A 316 43.00 -21.67 26.30
N ARG A 317 42.22 -22.61 26.87
CA ARG A 317 40.81 -22.94 26.58
C ARG A 317 39.83 -22.09 27.41
N ASP A 318 38.64 -21.76 26.85
CA ASP A 318 37.33 -21.80 27.54
C ASP A 318 36.14 -21.70 26.53
N PRO A 319 34.86 -22.00 26.87
CA PRO A 319 34.01 -22.90 26.11
C PRO A 319 32.65 -22.25 25.80
N ASP A 320 32.62 -21.30 24.87
CA ASP A 320 31.35 -20.78 24.32
C ASP A 320 31.48 -20.79 22.80
N HIS A 321 31.16 -21.94 22.21
CA HIS A 321 31.10 -22.09 20.76
C HIS A 321 29.73 -21.56 20.29
N PRO A 322 29.65 -20.48 19.49
CA PRO A 322 28.41 -20.13 18.82
C PRO A 322 28.01 -21.30 17.91
N MET A 323 26.75 -21.73 18.01
CA MET A 323 26.19 -22.91 17.32
C MET A 323 26.19 -22.79 15.77
N PHE A 324 26.70 -21.70 15.19
CA PHE A 324 26.95 -21.57 13.76
C PHE A 324 28.21 -20.74 13.46
N PRO A 325 29.06 -21.16 12.51
CA PRO A 325 30.28 -20.44 12.18
C PRO A 325 30.02 -19.27 11.19
N ALA A 326 30.83 -18.20 11.25
CA ALA A 326 30.66 -16.89 10.57
C ALA A 326 30.56 -16.95 9.02
N ASN A 327 30.97 -18.07 8.44
CA ASN A 327 30.88 -18.45 7.04
C ASN A 327 29.44 -18.67 6.51
N TYR A 328 28.44 -18.87 7.39
CA TYR A 328 27.03 -18.96 6.94
C TYR A 328 26.47 -17.63 6.43
N GLN A 329 26.94 -16.50 6.98
CA GLN A 329 26.56 -15.16 6.50
C GLN A 329 27.10 -14.89 5.08
N ILE A 330 28.28 -15.44 4.77
CA ILE A 330 28.93 -15.35 3.46
C ILE A 330 28.19 -16.23 2.44
N CYS A 331 27.79 -17.45 2.81
CA CYS A 331 26.93 -18.30 1.98
C CYS A 331 25.57 -17.66 1.70
N TYR A 332 24.98 -16.98 2.69
CA TYR A 332 23.72 -16.24 2.53
C TYR A 332 23.85 -15.07 1.55
N GLU A 333 24.91 -14.25 1.66
CA GLU A 333 25.15 -13.14 0.73
C GLU A 333 25.53 -13.62 -0.69
N LEU A 334 26.20 -14.77 -0.82
CA LEU A 334 26.44 -15.43 -2.12
C LEU A 334 25.13 -15.94 -2.76
N ILE A 335 24.23 -16.55 -2.00
CA ILE A 335 22.90 -16.98 -2.47
C ILE A 335 22.05 -15.77 -2.87
N LYS A 336 22.15 -14.66 -2.13
CA LYS A 336 21.50 -13.37 -2.44
C LYS A 336 22.07 -12.71 -3.70
N LEU A 337 23.37 -12.86 -3.96
CA LEU A 337 24.02 -12.43 -5.20
C LEU A 337 23.57 -13.30 -6.37
N PHE A 338 23.62 -14.63 -6.25
CA PHE A 338 23.21 -15.58 -7.29
C PHE A 338 21.73 -15.45 -7.65
N SER A 339 20.85 -15.27 -6.66
CA SER A 339 19.41 -15.05 -6.90
C SER A 339 19.15 -13.74 -7.64
N LYS A 340 19.82 -12.64 -7.28
CA LYS A 340 19.72 -11.37 -8.02
C LYS A 340 20.28 -11.46 -9.45
N SER A 341 21.40 -12.17 -9.65
CA SER A 341 21.97 -12.43 -10.97
C SER A 341 21.07 -13.29 -11.85
N ALA A 342 20.48 -14.35 -11.28
CA ALA A 342 19.55 -15.25 -11.98
C ALA A 342 18.25 -14.53 -12.40
N LEU A 343 17.73 -13.62 -11.58
CA LEU A 343 16.53 -12.84 -11.89
C LEU A 343 16.77 -11.82 -13.02
N ILE A 344 18.00 -11.30 -13.14
CA ILE A 344 18.42 -10.44 -14.25
C ILE A 344 18.57 -11.26 -15.54
N ILE A 345 19.14 -12.47 -15.47
CA ILE A 345 19.27 -13.40 -16.61
C ILE A 345 17.89 -13.87 -17.11
N LEU A 346 16.92 -14.02 -16.21
CA LEU A 346 15.53 -14.40 -16.52
C LEU A 346 14.66 -13.22 -17.02
N GLY A 347 15.23 -12.03 -17.24
CA GLY A 347 14.53 -10.88 -17.81
C GLY A 347 13.62 -10.11 -16.84
N VAL A 348 13.78 -10.29 -15.52
CA VAL A 348 13.04 -9.50 -14.52
C VAL A 348 13.69 -8.13 -14.38
N GLY A 349 13.00 -7.08 -14.85
CA GLY A 349 13.54 -5.72 -14.88
C GLY A 349 13.81 -5.12 -13.49
N SER A 350 14.76 -4.18 -13.40
CA SER A 350 15.12 -3.45 -12.18
C SER A 350 13.94 -2.67 -11.54
N ARG A 351 12.90 -2.39 -12.33
CA ARG A 351 11.65 -1.77 -11.88
C ARG A 351 10.83 -2.74 -11.03
N ASP A 352 10.73 -4.01 -11.41
CA ASP A 352 9.90 -4.98 -10.70
C ASP A 352 10.54 -5.43 -9.39
N ILE A 353 11.87 -5.52 -9.35
CA ILE A 353 12.62 -5.73 -8.11
C ILE A 353 12.34 -4.58 -7.14
N ARG A 354 12.49 -3.31 -7.57
CA ARG A 354 12.20 -2.14 -6.72
C ARG A 354 10.76 -2.10 -6.22
N LYS A 355 9.78 -2.48 -7.05
CA LYS A 355 8.38 -2.61 -6.63
C LYS A 355 8.21 -3.62 -5.49
N ILE A 356 8.88 -4.77 -5.57
CA ILE A 356 8.82 -5.81 -4.53
C ILE A 356 9.52 -5.35 -3.25
N GLN A 357 10.65 -4.64 -3.37
CA GLN A 357 11.34 -4.06 -2.22
C GLN A 357 10.45 -3.05 -1.49
N HIS A 358 9.85 -2.12 -2.22
CA HIS A 358 8.94 -1.12 -1.64
C HIS A 358 7.72 -1.77 -0.96
N LYS A 359 7.16 -2.83 -1.55
CA LYS A 359 6.11 -3.64 -0.91
C LYS A 359 6.59 -4.27 0.41
N ARG A 360 7.82 -4.77 0.47
CA ARG A 360 8.39 -5.34 1.70
C ARG A 360 8.59 -4.27 2.77
N GLU A 361 9.10 -3.09 2.41
CA GLU A 361 9.23 -1.93 3.30
C GLU A 361 7.88 -1.59 3.92
N LYS A 362 6.88 -1.38 3.05
CA LYS A 362 5.50 -1.10 3.42
C LYS A 362 4.95 -2.10 4.46
N HIS A 363 5.10 -3.40 4.20
CA HIS A 363 4.60 -4.46 5.09
C HIS A 363 5.35 -4.54 6.41
N THR A 364 6.65 -4.25 6.42
CA THR A 364 7.47 -4.30 7.63
C THR A 364 7.12 -3.10 8.52
N TRP A 365 7.04 -1.92 7.93
CA TRP A 365 6.76 -0.67 8.63
C TRP A 365 5.33 -0.58 9.16
N SER A 366 4.33 -1.09 8.42
CA SER A 366 2.95 -1.16 8.90
C SER A 366 2.80 -2.03 10.15
N VAL A 367 3.50 -3.17 10.21
CA VAL A 367 3.53 -4.05 11.38
C VAL A 367 4.22 -3.37 12.56
N GLN A 368 5.30 -2.63 12.33
CA GLN A 368 5.96 -1.86 13.39
C GLN A 368 5.05 -0.78 13.97
N ILE A 369 4.35 -0.02 13.12
CA ILE A 369 3.38 0.99 13.54
C ILE A 369 2.22 0.34 14.30
N MET A 370 1.68 -0.76 13.79
CA MET A 370 0.63 -1.53 14.46
C MET A 370 1.06 -1.95 15.86
N ASN A 371 2.25 -2.55 16.01
CA ASN A 371 2.78 -2.96 17.31
C ASN A 371 2.91 -1.75 18.25
N LYS A 372 3.41 -0.63 17.75
CA LYS A 372 3.60 0.60 18.53
C LYS A 372 2.27 1.27 18.92
N LEU A 373 1.24 1.15 18.10
CA LEU A 373 -0.13 1.60 18.43
C LEU A 373 -0.72 0.72 19.55
N LEU A 374 -0.47 -0.59 19.51
CA LEU A 374 -0.99 -1.56 20.47
C LEU A 374 -0.25 -1.56 21.82
N GLU A 375 1.04 -1.21 21.88
CA GLU A 375 1.84 -1.17 23.12
C GLU A 375 1.24 -0.25 24.20
N ASN A 376 0.63 0.87 23.81
CA ASN A 376 0.07 1.88 24.73
C ASN A 376 -1.42 2.13 24.48
N SER A 377 -2.11 1.27 23.72
CA SER A 377 -3.54 1.45 23.46
C SER A 377 -4.33 1.16 24.73
N ARG A 378 -4.85 2.20 25.38
CA ARG A 378 -5.80 2.10 26.50
C ARG A 378 -7.19 1.62 26.07
N GLN A 379 -7.37 1.20 24.82
CA GLN A 379 -8.68 0.85 24.23
C GLN A 379 -9.43 -0.25 24.98
N TYR A 380 -8.74 -1.08 25.78
CA TYR A 380 -9.35 -2.15 26.57
C TYR A 380 -9.23 -1.95 28.10
N GLU A 381 -8.74 -0.79 28.57
CA GLU A 381 -8.86 -0.39 29.98
C GLU A 381 -10.31 0.04 30.34
N TYR A 382 -11.18 0.20 29.33
CA TYR A 382 -12.56 0.62 29.49
C TYR A 382 -13.48 -0.59 29.36
N LEU A 383 -14.14 -0.97 30.45
CA LEU A 383 -15.35 -1.78 30.38
C LEU A 383 -16.46 -0.90 29.80
N ASP A 384 -17.06 -1.38 28.71
CA ASP A 384 -18.24 -0.81 28.07
C ASP A 384 -18.00 0.53 27.33
N ASN A 385 -18.27 0.49 26.02
CA ASN A 385 -18.55 1.59 25.07
C ASN A 385 -17.78 2.93 25.15
N GLY A 386 -16.66 3.02 25.88
CA GLY A 386 -15.73 4.15 25.85
C GLY A 386 -16.29 5.48 26.39
N GLN A 387 -17.40 5.46 27.15
CA GLN A 387 -18.07 6.68 27.60
C GLN A 387 -17.60 7.21 28.97
N LYS A 388 -16.91 6.42 29.81
CA LYS A 388 -16.40 6.90 31.11
C LYS A 388 -15.04 6.30 31.49
N PRO A 389 -13.99 7.11 31.74
CA PRO A 389 -12.77 6.61 32.36
C PRO A 389 -13.01 6.23 33.81
N LEU A 390 -12.38 5.13 34.24
CA LEU A 390 -12.22 4.80 35.65
C LEU A 390 -11.49 5.97 36.31
N ASN A 391 -12.12 6.58 37.31
CA ASN A 391 -11.60 7.77 37.98
C ASN A 391 -10.32 7.40 38.75
N LYS A 392 -9.15 7.69 38.18
CA LYS A 392 -7.82 7.46 38.79
C LYS A 392 -7.54 8.29 40.04
N GLN A 393 -8.47 9.17 40.45
CA GLN A 393 -8.33 10.01 41.64
C GLN A 393 -8.60 9.29 42.98
N LEU A 394 -9.12 8.06 42.99
CA LEU A 394 -9.41 7.37 44.27
C LEU A 394 -8.27 6.50 44.82
N ASP A 395 -7.17 6.30 44.07
CA ASP A 395 -6.03 5.48 44.52
C ASP A 395 -4.74 6.27 44.80
N GLU A 396 -4.59 7.51 44.29
CA GLU A 396 -3.39 8.35 44.56
C GLU A 396 -3.47 9.10 45.91
N ASP A 397 -4.68 9.33 46.43
CA ASP A 397 -4.90 9.99 47.73
C ASP A 397 -4.74 9.03 48.93
N MET A 398 -4.44 7.74 48.67
CA MET A 398 -4.22 6.72 49.71
C MET A 398 -2.74 6.40 49.96
N PHE A 399 -1.79 7.05 49.26
CA PHE A 399 -0.36 6.76 49.36
C PHE A 399 0.58 7.98 49.55
N THR A 400 0.05 9.18 49.80
CA THR A 400 0.88 10.38 50.07
C THR A 400 0.55 11.06 51.41
N ALA A 401 0.11 10.28 52.40
CA ALA A 401 0.13 10.72 53.80
C ALA A 401 1.47 10.34 54.45
N GLY A 402 2.41 11.28 54.44
CA GLY A 402 3.60 11.22 55.30
C GLY A 402 4.91 11.43 54.57
N LYS A 403 5.36 12.69 54.52
CA LYS A 403 6.71 13.13 54.91
C LYS A 403 6.85 14.63 54.67
N ASP A 404 6.59 15.37 55.74
CA ASP A 404 7.09 16.73 55.92
C ASP A 404 8.56 16.70 56.39
N GLU A 405 9.25 17.79 56.07
CA GLU A 405 10.51 18.31 56.66
C GLU A 405 11.85 17.62 56.35
N GLU A 406 12.71 18.32 55.60
CA GLU A 406 13.95 18.95 56.13
C GLU A 406 14.63 19.80 55.05
N GLN A 407 14.57 21.13 55.19
CA GLN A 407 15.46 22.07 54.49
C GLN A 407 16.59 22.49 55.43
N ALA A 408 17.83 22.21 55.02
CA ALA A 408 19.03 22.81 55.60
C ALA A 408 19.74 23.69 54.54
N PRO A 409 20.22 24.89 54.88
CA PRO A 409 20.74 25.85 53.93
C PRO A 409 22.20 25.53 53.56
N LYS A 410 22.56 25.64 52.28
CA LYS A 410 23.97 25.60 51.84
C LYS A 410 24.38 26.88 51.13
N ASP A 411 25.17 27.64 51.89
CA ASP A 411 26.25 28.57 51.58
C ASP A 411 26.47 29.08 50.15
N LYS A 412 26.59 30.41 50.06
CA LYS A 412 27.10 31.15 48.90
C LYS A 412 28.63 31.19 48.96
N GLY A 413 29.29 30.55 47.99
CA GLY A 413 30.71 30.75 47.66
C GLY A 413 30.88 31.63 46.41
N PRO A 414 32.07 32.25 46.21
CA PRO A 414 32.18 33.61 45.67
C PRO A 414 32.04 33.72 44.15
N GLU A 415 31.48 34.86 43.74
CA GLU A 415 31.32 35.30 42.36
C GLU A 415 32.67 35.39 41.63
N LYS A 416 32.81 34.64 40.53
CA LYS A 416 33.84 34.90 39.53
C LYS A 416 33.34 35.98 38.58
N GLN A 417 34.08 37.09 38.49
CA GLN A 417 33.88 38.15 37.51
C GLN A 417 33.87 37.56 36.10
N LEU A 418 32.75 37.70 35.41
CA LEU A 418 32.52 37.22 34.05
C LEU A 418 32.96 38.30 33.05
N ASN A 419 33.63 37.89 31.98
CA ASN A 419 34.12 38.81 30.95
C ASN A 419 32.96 39.57 30.26
N PRO A 420 33.16 40.81 29.76
CA PRO A 420 32.11 41.60 29.12
C PRO A 420 31.41 40.92 27.93
N ILE A 421 32.13 40.03 27.22
CA ILE A 421 31.60 39.30 26.06
C ILE A 421 30.65 38.16 26.49
N GLU A 422 30.93 37.46 27.58
CA GLU A 422 30.06 36.38 28.08
C GLU A 422 28.77 36.94 28.71
N THR A 423 28.83 38.14 29.27
CA THR A 423 27.66 38.86 29.79
C THR A 423 26.72 39.26 28.65
N LEU A 424 27.27 39.81 27.57
CA LEU A 424 26.55 40.12 26.33
C LEU A 424 25.93 38.87 25.68
N VAL A 425 26.64 37.73 25.66
CA VAL A 425 26.09 36.48 25.13
C VAL A 425 24.95 35.95 26.00
N LYS A 426 25.07 36.02 27.33
CA LYS A 426 23.98 35.62 28.25
C LYS A 426 22.77 36.55 28.17
N GLU A 427 22.97 37.86 28.02
CA GLU A 427 21.88 38.83 27.81
C GLU A 427 21.18 38.61 26.47
N VAL A 428 21.92 38.34 25.39
CA VAL A 428 21.34 37.99 24.08
C VAL A 428 20.59 36.66 24.13
N GLN A 429 21.08 35.68 24.89
CA GLN A 429 20.38 34.40 25.11
C GLN A 429 19.13 34.56 25.97
N ALA A 430 19.17 35.41 27.00
CA ALA A 430 18.03 35.73 27.86
C ALA A 430 16.95 36.52 27.07
N MET A 431 17.34 37.51 26.27
CA MET A 431 16.44 38.23 25.36
C MET A 431 15.81 37.30 24.32
N ARG A 432 16.54 36.30 23.83
CA ARG A 432 16.00 35.28 22.93
C ARG A 432 14.99 34.38 23.63
N ALA A 433 15.30 33.94 24.86
CA ALA A 433 14.38 33.14 25.67
C ALA A 433 13.11 33.91 26.05
N ASP A 434 13.21 35.22 26.32
CA ASP A 434 12.05 36.06 26.59
C ASP A 434 11.23 36.34 25.33
N LEU A 435 11.87 36.47 24.15
CA LEU A 435 11.17 36.53 22.86
C LEU A 435 10.44 35.22 22.54
N ASP A 436 11.04 34.07 22.87
CA ASP A 436 10.42 32.74 22.71
C ASP A 436 9.26 32.53 23.73
N LYS A 437 9.35 33.10 24.94
CA LYS A 437 8.22 33.14 25.90
C LYS A 437 7.09 34.03 25.43
N ILE A 438 7.38 35.22 24.91
CA ILE A 438 6.38 36.16 24.37
C ILE A 438 5.65 35.52 23.18
N THR A 439 6.38 34.85 22.28
CA THR A 439 5.75 34.10 21.18
C THR A 439 4.94 32.90 21.66
N ALA A 440 5.39 32.17 22.69
CA ALA A 440 4.58 31.10 23.30
C ALA A 440 3.30 31.63 23.99
N ILE A 441 3.33 32.84 24.52
CA ILE A 441 2.17 33.52 25.12
C ILE A 441 1.21 34.04 24.03
N GLU A 442 1.72 34.57 22.92
CA GLU A 442 0.91 34.97 21.77
C GLU A 442 0.25 33.76 21.09
N VAL A 443 0.96 32.64 20.96
CA VAL A 443 0.38 31.36 20.51
C VAL A 443 -0.71 30.88 21.47
N ARG A 444 -0.58 31.09 22.80
CA ARG A 444 -1.66 30.79 23.76
C ARG A 444 -2.85 31.72 23.61
N ARG A 445 -2.63 33.02 23.39
CA ARG A 445 -3.71 34.00 23.23
C ARG A 445 -4.53 33.76 21.95
N ASP A 446 -3.89 33.31 20.88
CA ASP A 446 -4.55 32.90 19.64
C ASP A 446 -5.33 31.57 19.77
N MET A 447 -5.06 30.76 20.81
CA MET A 447 -5.80 29.53 21.13
C MET A 447 -7.07 29.77 21.96
N GLU A 448 -7.21 30.90 22.66
CA GLU A 448 -8.35 31.20 23.54
C GLU A 448 -9.65 31.55 22.80
N GLY A 449 -9.59 31.81 21.48
CA GLY A 449 -10.76 32.09 20.64
C GLY A 449 -11.43 30.86 20.01
N TRP A 450 -11.00 29.65 20.34
CA TRP A 450 -11.58 28.42 19.81
C TRP A 450 -12.84 28.01 20.58
N GLU A 451 -14.01 28.31 20.01
CA GLU A 451 -15.21 27.57 20.35
C GLU A 451 -15.13 26.18 19.69
N SER A 452 -15.15 25.13 20.51
CA SER A 452 -15.33 23.75 20.01
C SER A 452 -16.55 23.72 19.09
N PRO A 453 -16.49 23.10 17.90
CA PRO A 453 -17.67 22.93 17.06
C PRO A 453 -18.75 22.27 17.93
N ASN A 454 -19.94 22.88 18.02
CA ASN A 454 -21.09 22.39 18.77
C ASN A 454 -21.19 20.86 18.68
N THR A 455 -20.80 20.17 19.75
CA THR A 455 -20.88 18.71 19.89
C THR A 455 -22.32 18.26 20.19
N ASN A 456 -23.31 18.94 19.59
CA ASN A 456 -24.72 18.54 19.60
C ASN A 456 -25.05 17.70 18.35
N ILE A 457 -24.11 16.88 17.91
CA ILE A 457 -24.40 15.73 17.06
C ILE A 457 -24.24 14.54 17.99
N ALA A 458 -25.38 13.96 18.41
CA ALA A 458 -25.37 12.69 19.11
C ALA A 458 -24.52 11.72 18.28
N PRO A 459 -23.46 11.11 18.85
CA PRO A 459 -22.70 10.12 18.11
C PRO A 459 -23.64 8.95 17.87
N GLU A 460 -24.14 8.79 16.66
CA GLU A 460 -24.60 7.48 16.18
C GLU A 460 -23.37 6.56 16.24
N LEU A 461 -23.21 5.91 17.39
CA LEU A 461 -22.06 5.09 17.79
C LEU A 461 -22.02 3.82 16.92
N LYS A 462 -21.47 3.92 15.71
CA LYS A 462 -21.36 2.82 14.71
C LYS A 462 -20.07 2.02 14.84
N ASN A 463 -19.60 1.74 16.05
CA ASN A 463 -18.21 1.35 16.27
C ASN A 463 -17.94 -0.14 16.04
N GLU A 464 -17.65 -0.53 14.78
CA GLU A 464 -16.89 -1.76 14.48
C GLU A 464 -15.49 -1.64 15.12
N THR A 465 -15.14 -2.56 16.03
CA THR A 465 -13.81 -2.52 16.69
C THR A 465 -12.69 -2.86 15.71
N ALA A 466 -11.45 -2.45 16.03
CA ALA A 466 -10.31 -2.64 15.13
C ALA A 466 -10.06 -4.11 14.77
N ILE A 467 -10.33 -5.05 15.68
CA ILE A 467 -10.21 -6.49 15.41
C ILE A 467 -11.27 -6.99 14.43
N LEU A 468 -12.51 -6.50 14.53
CA LEU A 468 -13.60 -6.83 13.62
C LEU A 468 -13.32 -6.31 12.21
N LEU A 469 -12.84 -5.07 12.10
CA LEU A 469 -12.37 -4.50 10.84
C LEU A 469 -11.21 -5.29 10.25
N ALA A 470 -10.21 -5.65 11.06
CA ALA A 470 -9.07 -6.43 10.61
C ALA A 470 -9.49 -7.81 10.09
N ALA A 471 -10.43 -8.48 10.75
CA ALA A 471 -10.96 -9.77 10.32
C ALA A 471 -11.78 -9.66 9.02
N LYS A 472 -12.65 -8.66 8.91
CA LYS A 472 -13.43 -8.32 7.69
C LYS A 472 -12.50 -8.07 6.50
N ASN A 473 -11.41 -7.35 6.74
CA ASN A 473 -10.40 -7.00 5.74
C ASN A 473 -9.30 -8.04 5.56
N GLY A 474 -9.28 -9.10 6.36
CA GLY A 474 -8.35 -10.23 6.23
C GLY A 474 -6.92 -9.97 6.71
N ILE A 475 -6.70 -8.98 7.57
CA ILE A 475 -5.38 -8.59 8.07
C ILE A 475 -4.96 -9.54 9.21
N LYS A 476 -4.27 -10.62 8.84
CA LYS A 476 -3.92 -11.72 9.77
C LYS A 476 -3.03 -11.23 10.93
N GLU A 477 -2.00 -10.46 10.59
CA GLU A 477 -0.98 -9.98 11.52
C GLU A 477 -1.61 -9.15 12.65
N MET A 478 -2.63 -8.35 12.32
CA MET A 478 -3.35 -7.52 13.28
C MET A 478 -4.28 -8.35 14.17
N VAL A 479 -5.02 -9.30 13.60
CA VAL A 479 -5.90 -10.19 14.38
C VAL A 479 -5.09 -11.03 15.38
N GLU A 480 -3.94 -11.57 14.97
CA GLU A 480 -3.01 -12.30 15.85
C GLU A 480 -2.49 -11.40 16.99
N LYS A 481 -2.01 -10.21 16.65
CA LYS A 481 -1.43 -9.29 17.65
C LYS A 481 -2.47 -8.74 18.62
N ILE A 482 -3.66 -8.36 18.15
CA ILE A 482 -4.74 -7.88 19.02
C ILE A 482 -5.20 -8.99 19.96
N ARG A 483 -5.38 -10.23 19.48
CA ARG A 483 -5.73 -11.35 20.37
C ARG A 483 -4.74 -11.53 21.51
N VAL A 484 -3.44 -11.53 21.20
CA VAL A 484 -2.39 -11.74 22.22
C VAL A 484 -2.36 -10.59 23.22
N THR A 485 -2.57 -9.36 22.75
CA THR A 485 -2.51 -8.16 23.60
C THR A 485 -3.80 -7.97 24.40
N PHE A 486 -4.95 -8.28 23.80
CA PHE A 486 -6.30 -8.06 24.31
C PHE A 486 -7.21 -9.27 24.02
N PRO A 487 -7.10 -10.36 24.80
CA PRO A 487 -7.85 -11.60 24.53
C PRO A 487 -9.38 -11.43 24.49
N ARG A 488 -9.92 -10.48 25.28
CA ARG A 488 -11.37 -10.18 25.35
C ARG A 488 -11.94 -9.54 24.08
N ALA A 489 -11.10 -8.96 23.23
CA ALA A 489 -11.53 -8.33 21.97
C ALA A 489 -12.25 -9.31 21.01
N ILE A 490 -12.03 -10.62 21.18
CA ILE A 490 -12.65 -11.65 20.34
C ILE A 490 -14.17 -11.72 20.54
N ASP A 491 -14.67 -11.29 21.70
CA ASP A 491 -16.10 -11.32 22.03
C ASP A 491 -16.88 -10.13 21.46
N ASP A 492 -16.18 -9.12 20.94
CA ASP A 492 -16.77 -7.93 20.33
C ASP A 492 -17.71 -8.32 19.17
N THR A 493 -18.78 -7.54 19.03
CA THR A 493 -19.75 -7.67 17.93
C THR A 493 -19.99 -6.33 17.26
N ASP A 494 -20.27 -6.34 15.97
CA ASP A 494 -20.68 -5.15 15.24
C ASP A 494 -22.14 -4.76 15.54
N THR A 495 -22.64 -3.72 14.85
CA THR A 495 -24.02 -3.24 14.97
C THR A 495 -25.06 -4.27 14.51
N ASP A 496 -24.67 -5.19 13.63
CA ASP A 496 -25.51 -6.29 13.15
C ASP A 496 -25.45 -7.51 14.10
N GLY A 497 -24.73 -7.42 15.22
CA GLY A 497 -24.52 -8.54 16.15
C GLY A 497 -23.54 -9.59 15.62
N LYS A 498 -22.79 -9.30 14.56
CA LYS A 498 -21.81 -10.20 13.96
C LYS A 498 -20.51 -10.10 14.75
N ASN A 499 -20.00 -11.26 15.16
CA ASN A 499 -18.67 -11.37 15.75
C ASN A 499 -17.59 -11.55 14.68
N ILE A 500 -16.34 -11.70 15.13
CA ILE A 500 -15.17 -11.90 14.27
C ILE A 500 -15.30 -13.10 13.30
N VAL A 501 -15.95 -14.19 13.73
CA VAL A 501 -16.16 -15.40 12.92
C VAL A 501 -17.14 -15.12 11.79
N LEU A 502 -18.28 -14.51 12.12
CA LEU A 502 -19.33 -14.17 11.17
C LEU A 502 -18.81 -13.18 10.10
N LEU A 503 -18.06 -12.16 10.51
CA LEU A 503 -17.46 -11.17 9.61
C LEU A 503 -16.39 -11.76 8.69
N ALA A 504 -15.52 -12.62 9.22
CA ALA A 504 -14.52 -13.32 8.41
C ALA A 504 -15.19 -14.20 7.35
N VAL A 505 -16.34 -14.80 7.69
CA VAL A 505 -17.06 -15.67 6.78
C VAL A 505 -17.81 -14.91 5.69
N GLU A 506 -18.57 -13.89 6.08
CA GLU A 506 -19.29 -13.01 5.15
C GLU A 506 -18.31 -12.38 4.15
N SER A 507 -17.15 -11.93 4.65
CA SER A 507 -16.11 -11.27 3.85
C SER A 507 -15.20 -12.23 3.07
N ARG A 508 -15.47 -13.55 3.09
CA ARG A 508 -14.66 -14.58 2.41
C ARG A 508 -13.17 -14.46 2.74
N GLN A 509 -12.80 -14.57 4.02
CA GLN A 509 -11.42 -14.52 4.50
C GLN A 509 -10.96 -15.88 5.05
N PRO A 510 -10.57 -16.85 4.20
CA PRO A 510 -10.40 -18.25 4.63
C PRO A 510 -9.19 -18.46 5.52
N HIS A 511 -8.15 -17.63 5.39
CA HIS A 511 -6.98 -17.66 6.27
C HIS A 511 -7.28 -17.12 7.67
N ILE A 512 -8.15 -16.11 7.79
CA ILE A 512 -8.62 -15.64 9.10
C ILE A 512 -9.53 -16.70 9.71
N TYR A 513 -10.49 -17.24 8.96
CA TYR A 513 -11.37 -18.27 9.50
C TYR A 513 -10.60 -19.53 9.93
N LYS A 514 -9.61 -19.96 9.15
CA LYS A 514 -8.72 -21.06 9.54
C LYS A 514 -7.94 -20.74 10.83
N LEU A 515 -7.40 -19.52 10.93
CA LEU A 515 -6.73 -19.07 12.15
C LEU A 515 -7.68 -19.11 13.36
N LEU A 516 -8.93 -18.67 13.20
CA LEU A 516 -9.95 -18.74 14.26
C LEU A 516 -10.32 -20.18 14.61
N LEU A 517 -10.33 -21.11 13.65
CA LEU A 517 -10.55 -22.54 13.90
C LEU A 517 -9.39 -23.16 14.69
N ASP A 518 -8.15 -22.82 14.36
CA ASP A 518 -6.98 -23.27 15.12
C ASP A 518 -7.05 -22.77 16.59
N TRP A 519 -7.78 -21.68 16.83
CA TRP A 519 -8.03 -21.11 18.16
C TRP A 519 -9.31 -21.63 18.82
N MET A 520 -10.13 -22.41 18.12
CA MET A 520 -11.44 -22.86 18.57
C MET A 520 -11.35 -23.77 19.81
N VAL A 521 -10.20 -24.40 20.05
CA VAL A 521 -9.94 -25.24 21.22
C VAL A 521 -10.22 -24.49 22.53
N ASP A 522 -10.05 -23.17 22.55
CA ASP A 522 -10.26 -22.33 23.74
C ASP A 522 -11.65 -21.66 23.80
N ASN A 523 -12.38 -21.55 22.67
CA ASN A 523 -13.53 -20.64 22.50
C ASN A 523 -14.65 -21.20 21.60
N GLU A 524 -15.25 -22.34 21.92
CA GLU A 524 -16.37 -22.88 21.10
C GLU A 524 -17.60 -21.96 21.04
N SER A 525 -17.78 -21.06 22.02
CA SER A 525 -18.94 -20.18 22.14
C SER A 525 -19.08 -19.19 20.98
N ILE A 526 -17.97 -18.66 20.45
CA ILE A 526 -18.00 -17.66 19.38
C ILE A 526 -18.46 -18.25 18.04
N PHE A 527 -18.20 -19.54 17.80
CA PHE A 527 -18.67 -20.22 16.59
C PHE A 527 -20.17 -20.52 16.62
N ARG A 528 -20.80 -20.49 17.81
CA ARG A 528 -22.23 -20.74 18.00
C ARG A 528 -23.08 -19.46 17.97
N LYS A 529 -22.47 -18.28 17.99
CA LYS A 529 -23.20 -16.99 17.90
C LYS A 529 -23.85 -16.83 16.51
N VAL A 530 -24.98 -16.14 16.48
CA VAL A 530 -25.73 -15.74 15.28
C VAL A 530 -25.86 -14.22 15.26
N ASP A 531 -26.04 -13.65 14.07
CA ASP A 531 -26.28 -12.20 13.92
C ASP A 531 -27.70 -11.81 14.35
N ASN A 532 -28.00 -10.51 14.27
CA ASN A 532 -29.32 -9.95 14.60
C ASN A 532 -30.45 -10.48 13.72
N GLU A 533 -30.17 -11.04 12.54
CA GLU A 533 -31.15 -11.72 11.67
C GLU A 533 -31.25 -13.23 11.98
N GLY A 534 -30.48 -13.74 12.93
CA GLY A 534 -30.41 -15.18 13.26
C GLY A 534 -29.58 -16.00 12.27
N ASN A 535 -28.79 -15.35 11.40
CA ASN A 535 -27.87 -16.02 10.49
C ASN A 535 -26.64 -16.53 11.26
N SER A 536 -26.37 -17.82 11.13
CA SER A 536 -25.11 -18.42 11.57
C SER A 536 -23.99 -18.22 10.54
N ALA A 537 -22.76 -18.57 10.90
CA ALA A 537 -21.64 -18.59 9.96
C ALA A 537 -21.97 -19.36 8.67
N LEU A 538 -22.74 -20.45 8.78
CA LEU A 538 -23.14 -21.25 7.63
C LEU A 538 -24.13 -20.52 6.71
N HIS A 539 -25.03 -19.71 7.25
CA HIS A 539 -25.93 -18.85 6.47
C HIS A 539 -25.13 -17.79 5.70
N LEU A 540 -24.16 -17.14 6.36
CA LEU A 540 -23.32 -16.12 5.73
C LEU A 540 -22.39 -16.72 4.65
N ALA A 541 -21.87 -17.93 4.87
CA ALA A 541 -21.10 -18.65 3.86
C ALA A 541 -21.94 -19.06 2.64
N ALA A 542 -23.24 -19.30 2.85
CA ALA A 542 -24.18 -19.68 1.80
C ALA A 542 -24.60 -18.53 0.89
N LYS A 543 -24.49 -17.27 1.37
CA LYS A 543 -24.96 -16.09 0.64
C LYS A 543 -23.94 -15.65 -0.40
N LEU A 544 -24.31 -15.67 -1.68
CA LEU A 544 -23.51 -15.04 -2.73
C LEU A 544 -23.54 -13.52 -2.58
N GLY A 545 -22.38 -12.88 -2.42
CA GLY A 545 -22.28 -11.43 -2.36
C GLY A 545 -22.25 -10.78 -3.74
N ASN A 546 -22.47 -9.46 -3.80
CA ASN A 546 -22.38 -8.67 -5.05
C ASN A 546 -20.94 -8.51 -5.57
N TYR A 547 -19.95 -8.92 -4.78
CA TYR A 547 -18.53 -8.84 -5.09
C TYR A 547 -17.99 -10.22 -5.47
N ARG A 548 -17.22 -10.34 -6.55
CA ARG A 548 -16.54 -11.58 -6.95
C ARG A 548 -15.30 -11.77 -6.06
N PRO A 549 -15.34 -12.63 -5.02
CA PRO A 549 -14.27 -12.68 -4.02
C PRO A 549 -13.05 -13.46 -4.50
N TRP A 550 -13.23 -14.31 -5.51
CA TRP A 550 -12.21 -15.16 -6.08
C TRP A 550 -11.72 -14.57 -7.40
N LEU A 551 -10.40 -14.35 -7.50
CA LEU A 551 -9.74 -13.94 -8.74
C LEU A 551 -9.61 -15.14 -9.68
N VAL A 552 -10.68 -15.47 -10.40
CA VAL A 552 -10.73 -16.68 -11.21
C VAL A 552 -11.35 -16.46 -12.58
N SER A 553 -10.77 -17.14 -13.56
CA SER A 553 -11.13 -17.07 -14.98
C SER A 553 -12.35 -17.97 -15.25
N GLY A 554 -13.56 -17.40 -15.22
CA GLY A 554 -14.78 -18.08 -15.68
C GLY A 554 -15.76 -18.49 -14.56
N ALA A 555 -17.05 -18.54 -14.92
CA ALA A 555 -18.16 -18.77 -14.00
C ALA A 555 -18.07 -20.13 -13.29
N ALA A 556 -17.70 -21.20 -14.01
CA ALA A 556 -17.65 -22.55 -13.45
C ALA A 556 -16.61 -22.72 -12.33
N LEU A 557 -15.46 -22.06 -12.48
CA LEU A 557 -14.44 -22.04 -11.43
C LEU A 557 -14.91 -21.20 -10.23
N GLN A 558 -15.60 -20.07 -10.45
CA GLN A 558 -16.18 -19.29 -9.36
C GLN A 558 -17.20 -20.13 -8.56
N MET A 559 -18.08 -20.87 -9.25
CA MET A 559 -19.04 -21.78 -8.60
C MET A 559 -18.35 -22.89 -7.80
N GLN A 560 -17.27 -23.46 -8.33
CA GLN A 560 -16.47 -24.45 -7.62
C GLN A 560 -15.91 -23.88 -6.30
N TRP A 561 -15.42 -22.64 -6.32
CA TRP A 561 -14.86 -22.00 -5.12
C TRP A 561 -15.90 -21.61 -4.08
N GLU A 562 -17.05 -21.08 -4.50
CA GLU A 562 -18.17 -20.82 -3.58
C GLU A 562 -18.64 -22.10 -2.90
N TYR A 563 -18.78 -23.19 -3.66
CA TYR A 563 -19.18 -24.47 -3.07
C TYR A 563 -18.11 -25.02 -2.10
N LYS A 564 -16.82 -24.95 -2.46
CA LYS A 564 -15.72 -25.33 -1.56
C LYS A 564 -15.71 -24.52 -0.26
N TRP A 565 -15.96 -23.21 -0.36
CA TRP A 565 -16.05 -22.32 0.79
C TRP A 565 -17.22 -22.69 1.69
N TYR A 566 -18.41 -22.88 1.11
CA TYR A 566 -19.60 -23.33 1.84
C TYR A 566 -19.38 -24.69 2.50
N GLU A 567 -18.81 -25.67 1.80
CA GLU A 567 -18.52 -27.00 2.34
C GLU A 567 -17.49 -26.94 3.48
N PHE A 568 -16.49 -26.08 3.37
CA PHE A 568 -15.50 -25.90 4.42
C PHE A 568 -16.10 -25.34 5.70
N VAL A 569 -16.87 -24.25 5.61
CA VAL A 569 -17.57 -23.67 6.79
C VAL A 569 -18.62 -24.65 7.32
N LYS A 570 -19.27 -25.41 6.46
CA LYS A 570 -20.22 -26.45 6.88
C LYS A 570 -19.54 -27.53 7.73
N ASN A 571 -18.37 -28.00 7.29
CA ASN A 571 -17.67 -29.09 7.97
C ASN A 571 -17.03 -28.66 9.30
N SER A 572 -16.83 -27.36 9.52
CA SER A 572 -16.33 -26.82 10.79
C SER A 572 -17.43 -26.45 11.79
N MET A 573 -18.70 -26.42 11.38
CA MET A 573 -19.83 -26.03 12.24
C MET A 573 -20.58 -27.25 12.78
N PRO A 574 -21.15 -27.17 14.01
CA PRO A 574 -21.98 -28.24 14.57
C PRO A 574 -23.18 -28.60 13.70
N LEU A 575 -23.58 -29.89 13.70
CA LEU A 575 -24.63 -30.43 12.82
C LEU A 575 -25.99 -29.72 12.94
N HIS A 576 -26.35 -29.21 14.13
CA HIS A 576 -27.63 -28.52 14.32
C HIS A 576 -27.74 -27.23 13.49
N PHE A 577 -26.62 -26.59 13.12
CA PHE A 577 -26.64 -25.41 12.25
C PHE A 577 -26.99 -25.72 10.78
N PHE A 578 -27.01 -26.99 10.37
CA PHE A 578 -27.31 -27.35 8.99
C PHE A 578 -28.79 -27.17 8.65
N ILE A 579 -29.65 -27.31 9.65
CA ILE A 579 -31.11 -27.17 9.56
C ILE A 579 -31.62 -25.95 10.34
N HIS A 580 -30.72 -25.21 11.02
CA HIS A 580 -31.04 -23.95 11.69
C HIS A 580 -31.67 -22.97 10.71
N ARG A 581 -32.70 -22.26 11.15
CA ARG A 581 -33.40 -21.26 10.34
C ARG A 581 -33.14 -19.87 10.88
N ASN A 582 -32.84 -18.93 9.98
CA ASN A 582 -32.77 -17.52 10.34
C ASN A 582 -34.18 -16.95 10.65
N LYS A 583 -34.28 -15.67 11.02
CA LYS A 583 -35.56 -15.00 11.30
C LYS A 583 -36.52 -14.97 10.10
N LYS A 584 -36.03 -15.15 8.88
CA LYS A 584 -36.83 -15.27 7.64
C LYS A 584 -37.33 -16.70 7.39
N GLY A 585 -36.96 -17.65 8.25
CA GLY A 585 -37.34 -19.06 8.12
C GLY A 585 -36.50 -19.83 7.10
N GLU A 586 -35.42 -19.26 6.59
CA GLU A 586 -34.56 -19.85 5.56
C GLU A 586 -33.45 -20.71 6.19
N THR A 587 -33.10 -21.83 5.55
CA THR A 587 -31.93 -22.64 5.93
C THR A 587 -30.72 -22.23 5.10
N PRO A 588 -29.47 -22.50 5.56
CA PRO A 588 -28.28 -22.19 4.77
C PRO A 588 -28.29 -22.84 3.38
N ARG A 589 -28.85 -24.05 3.29
CA ARG A 589 -28.93 -24.79 2.03
C ARG A 589 -29.84 -24.09 1.03
N ASN A 590 -30.99 -23.57 1.48
CA ASN A 590 -31.92 -22.84 0.61
C ASN A 590 -31.28 -21.54 0.12
N ILE A 591 -30.66 -20.78 1.03
CA ILE A 591 -29.95 -19.53 0.68
C ILE A 591 -28.88 -19.80 -0.39
N PHE A 592 -28.10 -20.87 -0.24
CA PHE A 592 -27.07 -21.21 -1.23
C PHE A 592 -27.69 -21.48 -2.61
N THR A 593 -28.75 -22.30 -2.65
CA THR A 593 -29.42 -22.65 -3.91
C THR A 593 -30.07 -21.44 -4.58
N ASP A 594 -30.73 -20.57 -3.81
CA ASP A 594 -31.43 -19.41 -4.36
C ASP A 594 -30.45 -18.34 -4.85
N THR A 595 -29.42 -18.03 -4.05
CA THR A 595 -28.44 -16.99 -4.40
C THR A 595 -27.46 -17.40 -5.50
N HIS A 596 -27.20 -18.69 -5.70
CA HIS A 596 -26.25 -19.18 -6.71
C HIS A 596 -26.90 -19.67 -8.01
N LYS A 597 -28.23 -19.55 -8.15
CA LYS A 597 -28.98 -20.06 -9.32
C LYS A 597 -28.45 -19.54 -10.66
N ASP A 598 -28.20 -18.24 -10.76
CA ASP A 598 -27.67 -17.62 -11.98
C ASP A 598 -26.20 -18.00 -12.24
N LEU A 599 -25.43 -18.18 -11.17
CA LEU A 599 -24.04 -18.63 -11.27
C LEU A 599 -23.97 -20.07 -11.77
N VAL A 600 -24.86 -20.96 -11.30
CA VAL A 600 -24.97 -22.34 -11.80
C VAL A 600 -25.34 -22.36 -13.28
N LYS A 601 -26.31 -21.54 -13.69
CA LYS A 601 -26.72 -21.44 -15.10
C LYS A 601 -25.56 -20.99 -16.00
N SER A 602 -24.94 -19.86 -15.67
CA SER A 602 -23.79 -19.33 -16.43
C SER A 602 -22.58 -20.27 -16.41
N SER A 603 -22.39 -21.03 -15.32
CA SER A 603 -21.35 -22.06 -15.22
C SER A 603 -21.62 -23.26 -16.13
N GLY A 604 -22.89 -23.69 -16.22
CA GLY A 604 -23.33 -24.74 -17.13
C GLY A 604 -23.18 -24.34 -18.59
N GLU A 605 -23.56 -23.12 -18.94
CA GLU A 605 -23.34 -22.54 -20.28
C GLU A 605 -21.86 -22.48 -20.64
N TRP A 606 -21.00 -22.00 -19.73
CA TRP A 606 -19.55 -21.95 -19.94
C TRP A 606 -18.95 -23.35 -20.17
N LEU A 607 -19.34 -24.35 -19.36
CA LEU A 607 -18.88 -25.73 -19.52
C LEU A 607 -19.39 -26.34 -20.83
N THR A 608 -20.62 -26.05 -21.22
CA THR A 608 -21.23 -26.53 -22.47
C THR A 608 -20.47 -25.99 -23.68
N ASN A 609 -20.25 -24.67 -23.74
CA ASN A 609 -19.52 -24.03 -24.83
C ASN A 609 -18.07 -24.53 -24.92
N THR A 610 -17.42 -24.70 -23.75
CA THR A 610 -16.04 -25.22 -23.68
C THR A 610 -15.99 -26.68 -24.15
N ALA A 611 -16.90 -27.54 -23.66
CA ALA A 611 -16.95 -28.94 -24.05
C ALA A 611 -17.32 -29.14 -25.52
N GLN A 612 -18.21 -28.32 -26.09
CA GLN A 612 -18.51 -28.32 -27.53
C GLN A 612 -17.27 -27.97 -28.35
N SER A 613 -16.59 -26.88 -28.01
CA SER A 613 -15.38 -26.44 -28.71
C SER A 613 -14.28 -27.51 -28.66
N CYS A 614 -14.04 -28.10 -27.49
CA CYS A 614 -13.06 -29.17 -27.33
C CYS A 614 -13.48 -30.48 -28.02
N SER A 615 -14.77 -30.80 -28.07
CA SER A 615 -15.28 -31.98 -28.79
C SER A 615 -15.01 -31.89 -30.28
N VAL A 616 -15.18 -30.72 -30.89
CA VAL A 616 -14.86 -30.50 -32.31
C VAL A 616 -13.38 -30.75 -32.57
N VAL A 617 -12.49 -30.20 -31.74
CA VAL A 617 -11.04 -30.42 -31.86
C VAL A 617 -10.69 -31.91 -31.69
N ALA A 618 -11.25 -32.57 -30.69
CA ALA A 618 -11.04 -34.00 -30.46
C ALA A 618 -11.57 -34.88 -31.61
N ALA A 619 -12.72 -34.54 -32.19
CA ALA A 619 -13.26 -35.25 -33.36
C ALA A 619 -12.38 -35.07 -34.59
N LEU A 620 -11.89 -33.85 -34.85
CA LEU A 620 -10.96 -33.57 -35.96
C LEU A 620 -9.64 -34.36 -35.81
N ILE A 621 -9.05 -34.37 -34.61
CA ILE A 621 -7.81 -35.14 -34.38
C ILE A 621 -8.08 -36.65 -34.46
N ALA A 622 -9.25 -37.13 -34.02
CA ALA A 622 -9.63 -38.54 -34.17
C ALA A 622 -9.77 -38.91 -35.66
N GLY A 623 -10.39 -38.05 -36.48
CA GLY A 623 -10.51 -38.27 -37.92
C GLY A 623 -9.15 -38.30 -38.63
N VAL A 624 -8.28 -37.32 -38.34
CA VAL A 624 -6.90 -37.28 -38.87
C VAL A 624 -6.09 -38.48 -38.40
N GLY A 625 -6.21 -38.86 -37.12
CA GLY A 625 -5.53 -40.00 -36.54
C GLY A 625 -5.97 -41.32 -37.17
N PHE A 626 -7.27 -41.51 -37.39
CA PHE A 626 -7.80 -42.68 -38.07
C PHE A 626 -7.24 -42.81 -39.50
N ALA A 627 -7.30 -41.72 -40.28
CA ALA A 627 -6.72 -41.70 -41.62
C ALA A 627 -5.20 -42.00 -41.60
N THR A 628 -4.47 -41.45 -40.63
CA THR A 628 -3.02 -41.66 -40.47
C THR A 628 -2.68 -43.11 -40.12
N VAL A 629 -3.45 -43.75 -39.24
CA VAL A 629 -3.27 -45.16 -38.88
C VAL A 629 -3.59 -46.08 -40.07
N SER A 630 -4.59 -45.74 -40.89
CA SER A 630 -4.96 -46.51 -42.08
C SER A 630 -4.00 -46.32 -43.27
N ALA A 631 -3.33 -45.17 -43.37
CA ALA A 631 -2.41 -44.85 -44.44
C ALA A 631 -0.98 -45.28 -44.08
N VAL A 632 -0.63 -46.53 -44.38
CA VAL A 632 0.71 -47.09 -44.12
C VAL A 632 1.76 -46.36 -44.98
N PRO A 633 2.76 -45.67 -44.38
CA PRO A 633 3.83 -45.03 -45.13
C PRO A 633 4.58 -46.04 -46.01
N GLY A 634 4.74 -45.72 -47.30
CA GLY A 634 5.40 -46.60 -48.27
C GLY A 634 4.56 -47.77 -48.79
N GLY A 635 3.33 -47.93 -48.30
CA GLY A 635 2.43 -49.02 -48.72
C GLY A 635 2.78 -50.38 -48.14
N LEU A 636 2.11 -51.41 -48.68
CA LEU A 636 2.36 -52.81 -48.34
C LEU A 636 3.36 -53.42 -49.33
N LYS A 637 4.17 -54.36 -48.85
CA LYS A 637 5.03 -55.16 -49.72
C LYS A 637 4.16 -55.90 -50.74
N GLN A 638 4.66 -56.02 -51.96
CA GLN A 638 3.99 -56.73 -53.06
C GLN A 638 4.08 -58.26 -52.93
N ASP A 639 4.71 -58.77 -51.88
CA ASP A 639 4.60 -60.16 -51.49
C ASP A 639 3.21 -60.39 -50.84
N SER A 640 2.66 -61.59 -50.95
CA SER A 640 1.37 -61.98 -50.36
C SER A 640 1.35 -61.95 -48.82
N SER A 641 2.36 -61.34 -48.18
CA SER A 641 2.54 -61.26 -46.72
C SER A 641 1.68 -60.16 -46.07
N GLY A 642 1.27 -59.14 -46.83
CA GLY A 642 0.48 -58.01 -46.31
C GLY A 642 1.25 -57.12 -45.32
N ARG A 643 2.58 -57.19 -45.29
CA ARG A 643 3.42 -56.45 -44.33
C ARG A 643 3.82 -55.05 -44.86
N PRO A 644 4.05 -54.06 -43.99
CA PRO A 644 4.51 -52.72 -44.39
C PRO A 644 5.88 -52.74 -45.06
N VAL A 645 6.10 -51.87 -46.05
CA VAL A 645 7.40 -51.74 -46.74
C VAL A 645 8.53 -51.31 -45.79
N PHE A 646 8.24 -50.44 -44.82
CA PHE A 646 9.22 -49.94 -43.85
C PHE A 646 9.24 -50.70 -42.52
N GLU A 647 8.75 -51.95 -42.51
CA GLU A 647 8.85 -52.86 -41.37
C GLU A 647 10.32 -52.97 -40.89
N ASN A 648 10.54 -52.82 -39.57
CA ASN A 648 11.85 -52.75 -38.89
C ASN A 648 12.64 -51.42 -39.02
N LYS A 649 12.01 -50.34 -39.48
CA LYS A 649 12.60 -48.99 -39.37
C LYS A 649 12.09 -48.29 -38.12
N ILE A 650 13.00 -47.82 -37.27
CA ILE A 650 12.67 -47.09 -36.03
C ILE A 650 11.65 -45.95 -36.25
N PRO A 651 11.77 -45.08 -37.30
CA PRO A 651 10.77 -44.04 -37.53
C PRO A 651 9.37 -44.57 -37.87
N PHE A 652 9.26 -45.78 -38.44
CA PHE A 652 7.98 -46.42 -38.74
C PHE A 652 7.30 -46.87 -37.45
N ASP A 653 8.04 -47.50 -36.53
CA ASP A 653 7.50 -47.94 -35.23
C ASP A 653 7.04 -46.74 -34.39
N ILE A 654 7.84 -45.65 -34.36
CA ILE A 654 7.46 -44.40 -33.69
C ILE A 654 6.20 -43.79 -34.31
N PHE A 655 6.12 -43.75 -35.65
CA PHE A 655 4.95 -43.27 -36.37
C PHE A 655 3.68 -44.06 -35.99
N SER A 656 3.72 -45.39 -36.11
CA SER A 656 2.56 -46.24 -35.87
C SER A 656 2.07 -46.17 -34.42
N ILE A 657 2.98 -46.20 -33.45
CA ILE A 657 2.63 -46.11 -32.02
C ILE A 657 2.06 -44.72 -31.71
N ALA A 658 2.70 -43.65 -32.18
CA ALA A 658 2.25 -42.28 -31.91
C ALA A 658 0.88 -41.99 -32.55
N ALA A 659 0.63 -42.46 -33.77
CA ALA A 659 -0.66 -42.33 -34.46
C ALA A 659 -1.79 -43.03 -33.68
N LEU A 660 -1.54 -44.24 -33.17
CA LEU A 660 -2.50 -44.98 -32.36
C LEU A 660 -2.77 -44.30 -31.02
N VAL A 661 -1.73 -43.84 -30.32
CA VAL A 661 -1.87 -43.08 -29.06
C VAL A 661 -2.67 -41.81 -29.27
N ALA A 662 -2.45 -41.09 -30.38
CA ALA A 662 -3.20 -39.90 -30.73
C ALA A 662 -4.69 -40.24 -30.94
N LEU A 663 -5.00 -41.25 -31.75
CA LEU A 663 -6.37 -41.69 -32.00
C LEU A 663 -7.10 -42.09 -30.72
N CYS A 664 -6.52 -42.98 -29.91
CA CYS A 664 -7.12 -43.48 -28.68
C CYS A 664 -7.35 -42.34 -27.66
N SER A 665 -6.37 -41.45 -27.50
CA SER A 665 -6.47 -40.31 -26.58
C SER A 665 -7.55 -39.32 -27.05
N SER A 666 -7.66 -39.10 -28.37
CA SER A 666 -8.67 -38.20 -28.94
C SER A 666 -10.10 -38.73 -28.78
N VAL A 667 -10.32 -40.02 -29.03
CA VAL A 667 -11.64 -40.66 -28.82
C VAL A 667 -12.01 -40.63 -27.33
N THR A 668 -11.04 -40.89 -26.44
CA THR A 668 -11.25 -40.79 -24.99
C THR A 668 -11.66 -39.36 -24.59
N ALA A 669 -10.97 -38.34 -25.10
CA ALA A 669 -11.33 -36.95 -24.87
C ALA A 669 -12.77 -36.64 -25.34
N LEU A 670 -13.13 -37.09 -26.54
CA LEU A 670 -14.47 -36.89 -27.11
C LEU A 670 -15.57 -37.48 -26.22
N VAL A 671 -15.39 -38.72 -25.75
CA VAL A 671 -16.34 -39.37 -24.82
C VAL A 671 -16.47 -38.59 -23.51
N ILE A 672 -15.36 -38.08 -22.96
CA ILE A 672 -15.37 -37.30 -21.73
C ILE A 672 -16.11 -35.96 -21.93
N PHE A 673 -15.88 -35.24 -23.03
CA PHE A 673 -16.59 -33.98 -23.31
C PHE A 673 -18.08 -34.21 -23.58
N LEU A 674 -18.45 -35.29 -24.27
CA LEU A 674 -19.85 -35.69 -24.42
C LEU A 674 -20.51 -36.00 -23.05
N ALA A 675 -19.75 -36.61 -22.14
CA ALA A 675 -20.21 -36.84 -20.77
C ALA A 675 -20.35 -35.54 -19.94
N ILE A 676 -19.67 -34.44 -20.33
CA ILE A 676 -19.91 -33.11 -19.75
C ILE A 676 -21.20 -32.52 -20.31
N LEU A 677 -21.40 -32.58 -21.63
CA LEU A 677 -22.58 -32.04 -22.31
C LEU A 677 -23.90 -32.69 -21.86
N THR A 678 -23.86 -33.96 -21.48
CA THR A 678 -25.03 -34.72 -20.99
C THR A 678 -25.22 -34.64 -19.47
N SER A 679 -24.44 -33.82 -18.76
CA SER A 679 -24.53 -33.68 -17.30
C SER A 679 -25.71 -32.80 -16.86
N ARG A 680 -26.19 -33.01 -15.63
CA ARG A 680 -27.36 -32.29 -15.07
C ARG A 680 -27.01 -30.93 -14.46
N TYR A 681 -25.73 -30.56 -14.43
CA TYR A 681 -25.20 -29.31 -13.86
C TYR A 681 -25.77 -28.93 -12.48
N GLN A 682 -25.80 -29.88 -11.54
CA GLN A 682 -26.18 -29.55 -10.15
C GLN A 682 -25.02 -28.86 -9.43
N GLU A 683 -25.31 -28.02 -8.43
CA GLU A 683 -24.29 -27.32 -7.62
C GLU A 683 -23.16 -28.23 -7.11
N LYS A 684 -23.52 -29.44 -6.65
CA LYS A 684 -22.56 -30.43 -6.12
C LYS A 684 -21.62 -30.97 -7.20
N ASP A 685 -22.07 -31.00 -8.45
CA ASP A 685 -21.31 -31.55 -9.57
C ASP A 685 -20.10 -30.64 -9.89
N PHE A 686 -20.22 -29.34 -9.63
CA PHE A 686 -19.15 -28.34 -9.80
C PHE A 686 -18.00 -28.50 -8.82
N LEU A 687 -18.16 -29.26 -7.73
CA LEU A 687 -17.09 -29.48 -6.76
C LEU A 687 -16.04 -30.48 -7.26
N LYS A 688 -16.48 -31.68 -7.65
CA LYS A 688 -15.59 -32.82 -7.95
C LYS A 688 -15.79 -33.39 -9.35
N VAL A 689 -17.03 -33.63 -9.78
CA VAL A 689 -17.29 -34.44 -10.97
C VAL A 689 -16.95 -33.66 -12.25
N LEU A 690 -17.52 -32.47 -12.42
CA LEU A 690 -17.33 -31.66 -13.64
C LEU A 690 -15.88 -31.18 -13.80
N PRO A 691 -15.20 -30.63 -12.78
CA PRO A 691 -13.81 -30.21 -12.92
C PRO A 691 -12.87 -31.38 -13.22
N ARG A 692 -13.09 -32.57 -12.62
CA ARG A 692 -12.28 -33.76 -12.93
C ARG A 692 -12.44 -34.19 -14.38
N ARG A 693 -13.70 -34.29 -14.86
CA ARG A 693 -13.97 -34.61 -16.27
C ARG A 693 -13.30 -33.60 -17.20
N LEU A 694 -13.41 -32.30 -16.91
CA LEU A 694 -12.78 -31.25 -17.71
C LEU A 694 -11.25 -31.40 -17.75
N ILE A 695 -10.59 -31.60 -16.60
CA ILE A 695 -9.13 -31.78 -16.55
C ILE A 695 -8.70 -33.04 -17.31
N PHE A 696 -9.38 -34.18 -17.12
CA PHE A 696 -9.06 -35.41 -17.84
C PHE A 696 -9.27 -35.26 -19.35
N GLY A 697 -10.36 -34.61 -19.78
CA GLY A 697 -10.63 -34.34 -21.20
C GLY A 697 -9.57 -33.43 -21.84
N LEU A 698 -9.21 -32.33 -21.18
CA LEU A 698 -8.15 -31.44 -21.65
C LEU A 698 -6.79 -32.15 -21.71
N SER A 699 -6.45 -32.95 -20.68
CA SER A 699 -5.21 -33.73 -20.65
C SER A 699 -5.12 -34.69 -21.84
N ALA A 700 -6.23 -35.39 -22.14
CA ALA A 700 -6.31 -36.31 -23.27
C ALA A 700 -6.18 -35.60 -24.63
N ILE A 701 -6.74 -34.39 -24.78
CA ILE A 701 -6.51 -33.56 -25.97
C ILE A 701 -5.04 -33.17 -26.10
N PHE A 702 -4.39 -32.74 -25.02
CA PHE A 702 -2.97 -32.37 -25.07
C PHE A 702 -2.09 -33.56 -25.47
N VAL A 703 -2.31 -34.73 -24.85
CA VAL A 703 -1.61 -35.97 -25.23
C VAL A 703 -1.84 -36.30 -26.70
N SER A 704 -3.09 -36.17 -27.17
CA SER A 704 -3.47 -36.42 -28.56
C SER A 704 -2.73 -35.49 -29.54
N ILE A 705 -2.69 -34.18 -29.25
CA ILE A 705 -1.98 -33.19 -30.08
C ILE A 705 -0.48 -33.47 -30.12
N CYS A 706 0.15 -33.75 -28.97
CA CYS A 706 1.58 -34.07 -28.91
C CYS A 706 1.90 -35.35 -29.70
N ALA A 707 1.11 -36.40 -29.51
CA ALA A 707 1.28 -37.66 -30.23
C ALA A 707 1.07 -37.48 -31.75
N MET A 708 0.11 -36.64 -32.15
CA MET A 708 -0.11 -36.31 -33.56
C MET A 708 1.10 -35.60 -34.19
N LEU A 709 1.71 -34.65 -33.48
CA LEU A 709 2.93 -33.97 -33.96
C LEU A 709 4.13 -34.92 -34.08
N VAL A 710 4.29 -35.84 -33.13
CA VAL A 710 5.33 -36.87 -33.18
C VAL A 710 5.10 -37.80 -34.37
N SER A 711 3.86 -38.25 -34.58
CA SER A 711 3.47 -39.08 -35.71
C SER A 711 3.75 -38.36 -37.04
N PHE A 712 3.31 -37.11 -37.19
CA PHE A 712 3.55 -36.32 -38.39
C PHE A 712 5.05 -36.16 -38.67
N SER A 713 5.85 -35.87 -37.64
CA SER A 713 7.30 -35.72 -37.77
C SER A 713 7.98 -37.01 -38.21
N ALA A 714 7.59 -38.14 -37.60
CA ALA A 714 8.13 -39.47 -37.92
C ALA A 714 7.71 -39.96 -39.31
N GLY A 715 6.47 -39.71 -39.74
CA GLY A 715 5.99 -40.04 -41.09
C GLY A 715 6.69 -39.20 -42.16
N HIS A 716 6.84 -37.89 -41.93
CA HIS A 716 7.49 -36.98 -42.86
C HIS A 716 9.02 -37.19 -42.96
N PHE A 717 9.64 -37.83 -41.96
CA PHE A 717 11.05 -38.22 -42.01
C PHE A 717 11.36 -39.09 -43.24
N PHE A 718 10.45 -39.97 -43.66
CA PHE A 718 10.62 -40.81 -44.84
C PHE A 718 10.66 -40.01 -46.15
N VAL A 719 10.03 -38.83 -46.20
CA VAL A 719 9.99 -37.95 -47.39
C VAL A 719 11.25 -37.07 -47.46
N LEU A 720 11.75 -36.59 -46.32
CA LEU A 720 12.88 -35.65 -46.26
C LEU A 720 14.27 -36.30 -46.25
N LYS A 721 14.36 -37.58 -45.88
CA LYS A 721 15.63 -38.30 -45.66
C LYS A 721 16.59 -38.21 -46.85
N ASP A 722 16.04 -38.22 -48.07
CA ASP A 722 16.81 -38.35 -49.30
C ASP A 722 17.00 -37.01 -50.06
N SER A 723 16.25 -35.96 -49.73
CA SER A 723 16.22 -34.70 -50.51
C SER A 723 16.78 -33.47 -49.77
N LEU A 724 16.52 -33.26 -48.47
CA LEU A 724 16.85 -31.99 -47.80
C LEU A 724 17.08 -32.12 -46.27
N LYS A 725 18.19 -32.75 -45.84
CA LYS A 725 18.53 -32.92 -44.41
C LYS A 725 18.62 -31.61 -43.60
N TYR A 726 19.09 -30.51 -44.20
CA TYR A 726 19.29 -29.22 -43.51
C TYR A 726 18.02 -28.32 -43.48
N MET A 727 17.05 -28.52 -44.38
CA MET A 727 15.79 -27.76 -44.41
C MET A 727 14.67 -28.39 -43.57
N ALA A 728 14.88 -29.61 -43.06
CA ALA A 728 13.93 -30.32 -42.21
C ALA A 728 13.64 -29.57 -40.89
N PHE A 729 14.69 -29.08 -40.22
CA PHE A 729 14.56 -28.45 -38.90
C PHE A 729 13.75 -27.13 -38.93
N PRO A 730 13.97 -26.19 -39.88
CA PRO A 730 13.12 -25.01 -40.04
C PRO A 730 11.65 -25.35 -40.34
N VAL A 731 11.39 -26.35 -41.18
CA VAL A 731 10.02 -26.76 -41.54
C VAL A 731 9.30 -27.37 -40.33
N TYR A 732 9.96 -28.20 -39.54
CA TYR A 732 9.39 -28.72 -38.29
C TYR A 732 9.17 -27.62 -37.24
N ALA A 733 10.07 -26.64 -37.14
CA ALA A 733 9.89 -25.50 -36.25
C ALA A 733 8.67 -24.63 -36.65
N ILE A 734 8.48 -24.37 -37.95
CA ILE A 734 7.33 -23.61 -38.48
C ILE A 734 6.02 -24.38 -38.28
N THR A 735 6.00 -25.70 -38.54
CA THR A 735 4.78 -26.51 -38.38
C THR A 735 4.37 -26.71 -36.92
N CYS A 736 5.33 -26.76 -35.99
CA CYS A 736 5.05 -26.83 -34.56
C CYS A 736 4.63 -25.48 -33.95
N PHE A 737 5.00 -24.36 -34.58
CA PHE A 737 4.78 -23.02 -34.02
C PHE A 737 3.30 -22.71 -33.68
N PRO A 738 2.31 -22.88 -34.58
CA PRO A 738 0.90 -22.64 -34.25
C PRO A 738 0.39 -23.49 -33.09
N VAL A 739 0.83 -24.75 -33.01
CA VAL A 739 0.44 -25.67 -31.93
C VAL A 739 1.05 -25.26 -30.60
N THR A 740 2.32 -24.82 -30.59
CA THR A 740 2.95 -24.29 -29.38
C THR A 740 2.29 -23.00 -28.89
N VAL A 741 1.88 -22.10 -29.79
CA VAL A 741 1.13 -20.89 -29.45
C VAL A 741 -0.23 -21.23 -28.85
N PHE A 742 -0.97 -22.17 -29.45
CA PHE A 742 -2.24 -22.64 -28.90
C PHE A 742 -2.08 -23.28 -27.52
N ALA A 743 -1.06 -24.14 -27.35
CA ALA A 743 -0.75 -24.76 -26.06
C ALA A 743 -0.42 -23.71 -25.00
N MET A 744 0.41 -22.71 -25.33
CA MET A 744 0.74 -21.60 -24.42
C MET A 744 -0.49 -20.76 -24.05
N ALA A 745 -1.44 -20.54 -24.97
CA ALA A 745 -2.66 -19.79 -24.68
C ALA A 745 -3.64 -20.53 -23.75
N GLN A 746 -3.70 -21.87 -23.84
CA GLN A 746 -4.58 -22.71 -23.01
C GLN A 746 -3.93 -23.15 -21.68
N PHE A 747 -2.60 -23.04 -21.58
CA PHE A 747 -1.84 -23.43 -20.41
C PHE A 747 -2.28 -22.75 -19.10
N PRO A 748 -2.60 -21.44 -19.06
CA PRO A 748 -3.05 -20.77 -17.84
C PRO A 748 -4.34 -21.38 -17.28
N LEU A 749 -5.33 -21.66 -18.15
CA LEU A 749 -6.61 -22.24 -17.74
C LEU A 749 -6.42 -23.66 -17.17
N TYR A 750 -5.61 -24.49 -17.83
CA TYR A 750 -5.30 -25.84 -17.38
C TYR A 750 -4.57 -25.85 -16.03
N PHE A 751 -3.60 -24.96 -15.86
CA PHE A 751 -2.88 -24.81 -14.60
C PHE A 751 -3.79 -24.29 -13.48
N ASP A 752 -4.67 -23.31 -13.77
CA ASP A 752 -5.63 -22.80 -12.80
C ASP A 752 -6.61 -23.90 -12.34
N LEU A 753 -7.08 -24.77 -13.24
CA LEU A 753 -7.92 -25.93 -12.92
C LEU A 753 -7.20 -26.97 -12.06
N ILE A 754 -5.95 -27.29 -12.40
CA ILE A 754 -5.10 -28.20 -11.60
C ILE A 754 -4.87 -27.61 -10.21
N LYS A 755 -4.47 -26.35 -10.15
CA LYS A 755 -4.25 -25.63 -8.89
C LYS A 755 -5.52 -25.65 -8.05
N ALA A 756 -6.67 -25.33 -8.66
CA ALA A 756 -7.96 -25.36 -7.99
C ALA A 756 -8.33 -26.75 -7.45
N LYS A 757 -7.92 -27.84 -8.11
CA LYS A 757 -8.12 -29.20 -7.60
C LYS A 757 -7.29 -29.47 -6.33
N TYR A 758 -6.01 -29.07 -6.32
CA TYR A 758 -5.07 -29.39 -5.24
C TYR A 758 -5.05 -28.35 -4.10
N THR A 759 -5.47 -27.11 -4.32
CA THR A 759 -5.59 -26.13 -3.24
C THR A 759 -6.86 -26.38 -2.44
N GLY A 760 -6.69 -26.57 -1.12
CA GLY A 760 -7.79 -26.88 -0.20
C GLY A 760 -8.81 -25.75 -0.12
N LEU A 761 -8.35 -24.52 0.13
CA LEU A 761 -9.20 -23.33 0.16
C LEU A 761 -8.68 -22.25 -0.78
N PRO A 762 -9.59 -21.51 -1.43
CA PRO A 762 -9.20 -20.30 -2.13
C PRO A 762 -8.69 -19.29 -1.11
N GLN A 763 -7.78 -18.42 -1.51
CA GLN A 763 -7.44 -17.24 -0.72
C GLN A 763 -7.99 -16.04 -1.46
N ARG A 764 -8.77 -15.21 -0.76
CA ARG A 764 -9.09 -13.86 -1.20
C ARG A 764 -7.77 -13.11 -1.29
N ARG A 765 -7.37 -12.72 -2.48
CA ARG A 765 -6.08 -12.09 -2.77
C ARG A 765 -6.35 -10.90 -3.65
N GLN A 766 -5.95 -9.69 -3.27
CA GLN A 766 -6.05 -8.55 -4.19
C GLN A 766 -4.96 -8.72 -5.27
N LYS A 767 -5.34 -8.78 -6.55
CA LYS A 767 -4.39 -8.43 -7.62
C LYS A 767 -4.25 -6.92 -7.56
N VAL A 768 -3.01 -6.44 -7.42
CA VAL A 768 -2.70 -5.03 -7.63
C VAL A 768 -3.05 -4.74 -9.09
N VAL A 769 -4.10 -3.94 -9.32
CA VAL A 769 -4.24 -3.23 -10.58
C VAL A 769 -3.04 -2.28 -10.61
N ALA A 770 -2.12 -2.56 -11.53
CA ALA A 770 -0.84 -1.86 -11.66
C ALA A 770 -1.04 -0.40 -12.07
#